data_AF-A0A969EVF3-F1
#
_entry.id   AF-A0A969EVF3-F1
#
_cell.length_a   1.000
_cell.length_b   1.000
_cell.length_c   1.000
_cell.angle_alpha   90.00
_cell.angle_beta   90.00
_cell.angle_gamma   90.00
#
_symmetry.space_group_name_H-M   'P 1'
#
loop_
_entity.id
_entity.type
_entity.pdbx_description
1 polymer ?
#
loop_
_entity_poly.entity_id
_entity_poly.type
_entity_poly.pdbx_seq_one_letter_code
_entity_poly.pdbx_strand_id
1 'polypeptide(L)'
;TAIRSPTIHLGNANLNTDATFRLDLSYYFAHLDNANTDDFLRITIVSDQSTQIILEQRADYSNRAAVWTPFTADISTFAGQTITILVEAQDGGTPSLVEAAIDDLQIHIVVPDRTAPSASLTSRTLTAEGATSYDFQVTYSDDSAIDVSTIGTGDIQVTGPNNYSQIARFISLDRNPTDNNPTDGSPRTATYRLTAPNEIWNGRDNGLYSISLIANQVSDQGGNTHRTATSLGDFVVDLSSTVLPLGDLAAGLAVRDTATGIGYLMYSEELVGVRFLADAPAPGNASNLIAVQHIDNQWYYDNDNALVAFTPRRSDRLLAQLDFDADSVTHLNSIRQTINGIEAGYASGDLVIVPNVWDGFADPGEFGLGGTEINLYPAGSNVPGQLNFATTTVSVDEAIGTVNLTVNRIGGSDGIVTIDYATLGVSASPEADYVTQSGTITFQDGETEATFSLEIINDELGENAEAFAITLSNPTGDAALGLTSTIVIIEENDGGSDVAPSNAALPDLRPMISASSDYTIDTTEIPGQTLLRLSTAVANIGPGPLELWGTATFGTYQPVFQRIYNQDATFRDQLAGEFVNYTSHGHFHFENFAVYNLRTIEPDGTPGAIVASGGKTSFCLLNVQHPFPQLTAAAPIADGRGGLDCGFIQGIDVGYADVYARDLPNQWIDVSSVPNGDYWLEITTDPDNRIQESNETNNTDYLRITLDKPPLD
;
A
#
# COMPACT_ATOMS: atom_id res chain seq x y z
N THR A 1 31.84 35.00 -77.71
CA THR A 1 30.62 34.24 -78.05
C THR A 1 29.58 34.39 -76.96
N ALA A 2 28.31 34.54 -77.32
CA ALA A 2 27.22 34.55 -76.35
C ALA A 2 26.11 33.60 -76.81
N ILE A 3 25.56 32.83 -75.86
CA ILE A 3 24.42 31.93 -76.07
C ILE A 3 23.36 32.30 -75.05
N ARG A 4 22.10 32.30 -75.48
CA ARG A 4 20.96 32.59 -74.62
C ARG A 4 20.02 31.39 -74.60
N SER A 5 19.57 31.00 -73.42
CA SER A 5 18.52 29.98 -73.29
C SER A 5 17.22 30.45 -73.97
N PRO A 6 16.28 29.53 -74.25
CA PRO A 6 14.88 29.89 -74.41
C PRO A 6 14.37 30.66 -73.19
N THR A 7 13.24 31.33 -73.37
CA THR A 7 12.53 31.99 -72.28
C THR A 7 12.03 30.96 -71.26
N ILE A 8 12.28 31.22 -69.98
CA ILE A 8 11.87 30.37 -68.86
C ILE A 8 10.94 31.20 -67.95
N HIS A 9 9.72 30.72 -67.76
CA HIS A 9 8.80 31.33 -66.79
C HIS A 9 9.06 30.75 -65.41
N LEU A 10 9.63 31.55 -64.51
CA LEU A 10 9.68 31.20 -63.10
C LEU A 10 8.33 31.54 -62.49
N GLY A 11 7.59 30.53 -62.03
CA GLY A 11 6.32 30.75 -61.36
C GLY A 11 6.49 31.66 -60.12
N ASN A 12 5.38 32.19 -59.61
CA ASN A 12 5.39 32.71 -58.25
C ASN A 12 5.67 31.53 -57.31
N ALA A 13 6.70 31.62 -56.47
CA ALA A 13 6.74 30.78 -55.28
C ALA A 13 5.48 31.12 -54.49
N ASN A 14 4.45 30.27 -54.56
CA ASN A 14 3.17 30.56 -53.92
C ASN A 14 3.40 30.72 -52.40
N LEU A 15 3.01 31.91 -51.91
CA LEU A 15 3.23 32.49 -50.58
C LEU A 15 2.61 31.74 -49.39
N ASN A 16 2.72 30.42 -49.33
CA ASN A 16 2.45 29.63 -48.12
C ASN A 16 3.63 28.73 -47.71
N THR A 17 4.62 28.56 -48.58
CA THR A 17 5.89 27.88 -48.30
C THR A 17 7.03 28.85 -48.63
N ASP A 18 8.05 28.96 -47.79
CA ASP A 18 9.23 29.82 -48.04
C ASP A 18 10.13 29.23 -49.17
N ALA A 19 9.52 28.74 -50.25
CA ALA A 19 10.20 28.03 -51.32
C ALA A 19 11.12 28.95 -52.14
N THR A 20 12.32 28.47 -52.45
CA THR A 20 13.35 29.21 -53.19
C THR A 20 13.62 28.56 -54.55
N PHE A 21 14.13 29.33 -55.51
CA PHE A 21 14.59 28.82 -56.80
C PHE A 21 16.10 28.73 -56.81
N ARG A 22 16.62 27.53 -57.10
CA ARG A 22 18.05 27.25 -57.17
C ARG A 22 18.43 26.84 -58.58
N LEU A 23 19.47 27.46 -59.13
CA LEU A 23 20.10 27.03 -60.38
C LEU A 23 21.34 26.21 -60.07
N ASP A 24 21.43 25.03 -60.65
CA ASP A 24 22.59 24.14 -60.58
C ASP A 24 23.14 23.91 -61.98
N LEU A 25 24.47 23.88 -62.13
CA LEU A 25 25.16 23.51 -63.37
C LEU A 25 26.58 23.02 -63.08
N SER A 26 27.22 22.40 -64.07
CA SER A 26 28.66 22.19 -64.11
C SER A 26 29.28 23.11 -65.16
N TYR A 27 30.45 23.69 -64.91
CA TYR A 27 31.16 24.51 -65.88
C TYR A 27 32.67 24.24 -65.92
N TYR A 28 33.32 24.60 -67.01
CA TYR A 28 34.76 24.86 -67.01
C TYR A 28 35.08 26.12 -67.82
N PHE A 29 36.20 26.75 -67.48
CA PHE A 29 36.81 27.83 -68.24
C PHE A 29 38.32 27.58 -68.28
N ALA A 30 38.83 27.19 -69.43
CA ALA A 30 40.21 26.86 -69.68
C ALA A 30 40.86 27.94 -70.54
N HIS A 31 42.12 28.26 -70.27
CA HIS A 31 42.88 29.25 -71.02
C HIS A 31 44.38 28.98 -70.91
N LEU A 32 45.14 29.46 -71.89
CA LEU A 32 46.60 29.45 -71.84
C LEU A 32 47.14 30.64 -71.04
N ASP A 33 48.46 30.67 -70.86
CA ASP A 33 49.20 31.68 -70.09
C ASP A 33 49.26 33.08 -70.74
N ASN A 34 48.80 33.21 -71.98
CA ASN A 34 48.67 34.49 -72.68
C ASN A 34 47.28 35.12 -72.57
N ALA A 35 46.35 34.50 -71.83
CA ALA A 35 45.07 35.11 -71.47
C ALA A 35 45.24 36.12 -70.32
N ASN A 36 44.27 37.03 -70.17
CA ASN A 36 44.26 38.05 -69.14
C ASN A 36 42.83 38.32 -68.64
N THR A 37 42.63 39.30 -67.77
CA THR A 37 41.31 39.56 -67.16
C THR A 37 40.22 40.01 -68.14
N ASP A 38 40.56 40.41 -69.36
CA ASP A 38 39.61 40.71 -70.44
C ASP A 38 38.97 39.43 -71.03
N ASP A 39 39.57 38.26 -70.78
CA ASP A 39 39.05 36.94 -71.13
C ASP A 39 38.20 36.37 -70.00
N PHE A 40 36.98 35.92 -70.30
CA PHE A 40 36.08 35.43 -69.25
C PHE A 40 35.01 34.45 -69.72
N LEU A 41 34.51 33.66 -68.77
CA LEU A 41 33.19 33.02 -68.81
C LEU A 41 32.27 33.75 -67.83
N ARG A 42 31.10 34.19 -68.29
CA ARG A 42 30.07 34.84 -67.48
C ARG A 42 28.71 34.19 -67.70
N ILE A 43 27.97 33.99 -66.63
CA ILE A 43 26.58 33.55 -66.65
C ILE A 43 25.73 34.61 -65.97
N THR A 44 24.73 35.10 -66.69
CA THR A 44 23.84 36.18 -66.26
C THR A 44 22.39 35.73 -66.37
N ILE A 45 21.62 35.92 -65.31
CA ILE A 45 20.17 35.83 -65.36
C ILE A 45 19.62 37.17 -65.83
N VAL A 46 18.81 37.15 -66.88
CA VAL A 46 18.24 38.35 -67.51
C VAL A 46 16.73 38.23 -67.50
N SER A 47 16.05 39.12 -66.80
CA SER A 47 14.61 39.35 -66.93
C SER A 47 14.31 40.70 -67.60
N ASP A 48 13.04 40.99 -67.78
CA ASP A 48 12.51 42.29 -68.15
C ASP A 48 12.66 43.36 -67.05
N GLN A 49 12.86 42.93 -65.79
CA GLN A 49 12.93 43.82 -64.63
C GLN A 49 14.35 44.03 -64.11
N SER A 50 15.22 43.03 -64.21
CA SER A 50 16.58 43.11 -63.67
C SER A 50 17.54 42.14 -64.38
N THR A 51 18.85 42.38 -64.18
CA THR A 51 19.91 41.48 -64.61
C THR A 51 20.84 41.19 -63.45
N GLN A 52 21.26 39.94 -63.30
CA GLN A 52 22.18 39.52 -62.25
C GLN A 52 23.23 38.58 -62.83
N ILE A 53 24.50 38.96 -62.67
CA ILE A 53 25.63 38.06 -62.94
C ILE A 53 25.70 37.07 -61.79
N ILE A 54 25.50 35.79 -62.07
CA ILE A 54 25.56 34.72 -61.07
C ILE A 54 26.92 34.04 -61.07
N LEU A 55 27.62 34.01 -62.21
CA LEU A 55 28.99 33.51 -62.32
C LEU A 55 29.80 34.45 -63.20
N GLU A 56 31.00 34.82 -62.76
CA GLU A 56 32.00 35.45 -63.61
C GLU A 56 33.39 34.89 -63.27
N GLN A 57 33.92 34.10 -64.18
CA GLN A 57 35.27 33.57 -64.11
C GLN A 57 36.12 34.28 -65.15
N ARG A 58 37.07 35.10 -64.68
CA ARG A 58 38.08 35.74 -65.53
C ARG A 58 39.32 34.88 -65.64
N ALA A 59 40.06 35.02 -66.73
CA ALA A 59 41.36 34.41 -66.90
C ALA A 59 42.43 35.20 -66.13
N ASP A 60 43.57 34.55 -65.96
CA ASP A 60 44.81 35.16 -65.48
C ASP A 60 45.96 34.76 -66.42
N TYR A 61 47.15 35.33 -66.18
CA TYR A 61 48.36 35.08 -66.98
C TYR A 61 48.99 33.69 -66.69
N SER A 62 48.17 32.68 -66.40
CA SER A 62 48.60 31.31 -66.15
C SER A 62 47.80 30.32 -66.98
N ASN A 63 48.36 29.12 -67.21
CA ASN A 63 47.65 28.07 -67.90
C ASN A 63 46.64 27.39 -66.96
N ARG A 64 45.37 27.37 -67.33
CA ARG A 64 44.29 26.68 -66.62
C ARG A 64 43.69 25.60 -67.50
N ALA A 65 43.86 24.34 -67.08
CA ALA A 65 43.25 23.20 -67.76
C ALA A 65 41.72 23.17 -67.59
N ALA A 66 41.02 22.54 -68.53
CA ALA A 66 39.59 22.30 -68.43
C ALA A 66 39.29 21.30 -67.31
N VAL A 67 38.64 21.77 -66.24
CA VAL A 67 38.19 20.96 -65.10
C VAL A 67 36.74 21.32 -64.81
N TRP A 68 35.84 20.34 -64.94
CA TRP A 68 34.44 20.51 -64.58
C TRP A 68 34.30 20.87 -63.11
N THR A 69 33.61 21.98 -62.85
CA THR A 69 33.38 22.54 -61.53
C THR A 69 31.87 22.69 -61.34
N PRO A 70 31.26 22.08 -60.31
CA PRO A 70 29.85 22.30 -60.00
C PRO A 70 29.65 23.74 -59.51
N PHE A 71 28.51 24.32 -59.86
CA PHE A 71 28.13 25.67 -59.47
C PHE A 71 26.64 25.73 -59.17
N THR A 72 26.31 26.45 -58.10
CA THR A 72 24.95 26.65 -57.61
C THR A 72 24.71 28.13 -57.34
N ALA A 73 23.55 28.65 -57.75
CA ALA A 73 23.13 30.02 -57.46
C ALA A 73 21.66 30.08 -57.00
N ASP A 74 21.39 30.91 -55.99
CA ASP A 74 20.02 31.32 -55.64
C ASP A 74 19.55 32.37 -56.66
N ILE A 75 18.43 32.06 -57.33
CA ILE A 75 17.78 32.92 -58.32
C ILE A 75 16.35 33.31 -57.90
N SER A 76 16.03 33.18 -56.60
CA SER A 76 14.71 33.47 -56.03
C SER A 76 14.28 34.93 -56.20
N THR A 77 15.23 35.85 -56.36
CA THR A 77 14.98 37.26 -56.69
C THR A 77 14.21 37.43 -58.01
N PHE A 78 14.24 36.41 -58.88
CA PHE A 78 13.51 36.35 -60.15
C PHE A 78 12.19 35.58 -60.08
N ALA A 79 11.73 35.17 -58.90
CA ALA A 79 10.44 34.49 -58.73
C ALA A 79 9.29 35.32 -59.33
N GLY A 80 8.37 34.66 -60.04
CA GLY A 80 7.26 35.31 -60.75
C GLY A 80 7.63 36.00 -62.06
N GLN A 81 8.93 36.05 -62.41
CA GLN A 81 9.41 36.71 -63.61
C GLN A 81 9.66 35.72 -64.74
N THR A 82 9.76 36.29 -65.94
CA THR A 82 10.18 35.57 -67.13
C THR A 82 11.66 35.85 -67.37
N ILE A 83 12.50 34.82 -67.29
CA ILE A 83 13.95 34.95 -67.39
C ILE A 83 14.52 34.31 -68.66
N THR A 84 15.73 34.71 -69.01
CA THR A 84 16.65 33.98 -69.88
C THR A 84 18.01 33.87 -69.20
N ILE A 85 18.72 32.78 -69.47
CA ILE A 85 20.10 32.58 -69.02
C ILE A 85 21.01 32.96 -70.17
N LEU A 86 21.85 33.97 -69.94
CA LEU A 86 22.84 34.45 -70.89
C LEU A 86 24.21 33.93 -70.47
N VAL A 87 24.83 33.13 -71.34
CA VAL A 87 26.18 32.59 -71.16
C VAL A 87 27.11 33.28 -72.15
N GLU A 88 28.15 33.92 -71.65
CA GLU A 88 29.12 34.67 -72.43
C GLU A 88 30.51 34.10 -72.21
N ALA A 89 31.21 33.73 -73.28
CA ALA A 89 32.62 33.40 -73.25
C ALA A 89 33.36 34.39 -74.16
N GLN A 90 34.31 35.14 -73.63
CA GLN A 90 35.01 36.19 -74.35
C GLN A 90 36.51 35.92 -74.39
N ASP A 91 37.08 36.05 -75.59
CA ASP A 91 38.52 36.28 -75.83
C ASP A 91 38.68 37.79 -76.05
N GLY A 92 39.24 38.50 -75.09
CA GLY A 92 39.30 39.95 -75.00
C GLY A 92 40.73 40.47 -74.86
N GLY A 93 41.01 41.64 -75.44
CA GLY A 93 42.33 42.24 -75.37
C GLY A 93 43.34 41.55 -76.30
N THR A 94 44.33 40.84 -75.73
CA THR A 94 45.37 40.15 -76.50
C THR A 94 44.86 38.82 -77.05
N PRO A 95 45.12 38.45 -78.32
CA PRO A 95 44.69 37.16 -78.86
C PRO A 95 45.17 36.00 -78.00
N SER A 96 44.22 35.25 -77.43
CA SER A 96 44.48 34.10 -76.56
C SER A 96 43.67 32.87 -77.00
N LEU A 97 43.94 31.70 -76.41
CA LEU A 97 43.09 30.53 -76.58
C LEU A 97 42.28 30.35 -75.31
N VAL A 98 40.97 30.50 -75.43
CA VAL A 98 39.98 30.26 -74.36
C VAL A 98 38.98 29.20 -74.79
N GLU A 99 38.64 28.30 -73.86
CA GLU A 99 37.62 27.28 -74.05
C GLU A 99 36.70 27.28 -72.83
N ALA A 100 35.39 27.28 -73.07
CA ALA A 100 34.40 27.30 -72.01
C ALA A 100 33.24 26.36 -72.35
N ALA A 101 32.76 25.64 -71.35
CA ALA A 101 31.52 24.88 -71.48
C ALA A 101 30.71 24.93 -70.18
N ILE A 102 29.42 24.69 -70.35
CA ILE A 102 28.48 24.41 -69.27
C ILE A 102 27.78 23.08 -69.57
N ASP A 103 27.42 22.34 -68.53
CA ASP A 103 26.66 21.10 -68.61
C ASP A 103 25.73 20.97 -67.39
N ASP A 104 24.83 20.00 -67.40
CA ASP A 104 23.92 19.67 -66.29
C ASP A 104 23.08 20.84 -65.75
N LEU A 105 22.75 21.82 -66.60
CA LEU A 105 22.00 22.99 -66.17
C LEU A 105 20.56 22.62 -65.77
N GLN A 106 20.21 22.85 -64.50
CA GLN A 106 18.90 22.59 -63.93
C GLN A 106 18.45 23.74 -63.03
N ILE A 107 17.13 24.00 -63.00
CA ILE A 107 16.51 24.90 -62.03
C ILE A 107 15.58 24.06 -61.15
N HIS A 108 15.80 24.11 -59.84
CA HIS A 108 15.02 23.41 -58.83
C HIS A 108 14.15 24.40 -58.06
N ILE A 109 12.96 23.93 -57.68
CA ILE A 109 12.17 24.54 -56.61
C ILE A 109 12.58 23.83 -55.32
N VAL A 110 13.14 24.58 -54.38
CA VAL A 110 13.53 24.08 -53.06
C VAL A 110 12.43 24.48 -52.08
N VAL A 111 11.68 23.50 -51.57
CA VAL A 111 10.67 23.72 -50.53
C VAL A 111 11.35 23.45 -49.18
N PRO A 112 11.36 24.42 -48.24
CA PRO A 112 11.93 24.18 -46.93
C PRO A 112 11.08 23.16 -46.18
N ASP A 113 11.77 22.21 -45.56
CA ASP A 113 11.17 21.26 -44.65
C ASP A 113 10.58 22.00 -43.43
N ARG A 114 9.38 21.61 -43.03
CA ARG A 114 8.68 22.15 -41.86
C ARG A 114 8.06 21.04 -41.01
N THR A 115 8.21 19.79 -41.43
CA THR A 115 7.71 18.64 -40.69
C THR A 115 8.68 18.42 -39.54
N ALA A 116 8.18 18.30 -38.32
CA ALA A 116 9.04 17.88 -37.23
C ALA A 116 9.22 16.35 -37.34
N PRO A 117 10.38 15.81 -36.92
CA PRO A 117 10.56 14.39 -36.74
C PRO A 117 9.40 13.78 -35.97
N SER A 118 9.06 12.53 -36.24
CA SER A 118 8.14 11.70 -35.46
C SER A 118 8.91 10.65 -34.67
N ALA A 119 8.34 10.15 -33.56
CA ALA A 119 8.97 9.15 -32.71
C ALA A 119 8.00 8.02 -32.37
N SER A 120 8.50 6.79 -32.32
CA SER A 120 7.75 5.61 -31.87
C SER A 120 8.53 4.79 -30.85
N LEU A 121 7.83 4.26 -29.86
CA LEU A 121 8.41 3.52 -28.74
C LEU A 121 8.44 2.01 -29.03
N THR A 122 9.56 1.37 -28.69
CA THR A 122 9.66 -0.08 -28.50
C THR A 122 10.14 -0.37 -27.08
N SER A 123 9.24 -0.94 -26.26
CA SER A 123 9.47 -1.26 -24.85
C SER A 123 9.01 -2.69 -24.54
N ARG A 124 9.31 -3.18 -23.33
CA ARG A 124 8.85 -4.48 -22.82
C ARG A 124 8.34 -4.36 -21.39
N THR A 125 7.52 -5.29 -20.96
CA THR A 125 7.24 -5.44 -19.52
C THR A 125 8.51 -5.89 -18.80
N LEU A 126 8.77 -5.31 -17.63
CA LEU A 126 9.82 -5.77 -16.73
C LEU A 126 9.20 -6.74 -15.72
N THR A 127 9.56 -8.03 -15.83
CA THR A 127 8.98 -9.12 -15.02
C THR A 127 9.98 -9.85 -14.12
N ALA A 128 11.23 -9.41 -14.09
CA ALA A 128 12.29 -10.01 -13.29
C ALA A 128 13.02 -8.93 -12.46
N GLU A 129 13.16 -9.19 -11.16
CA GLU A 129 13.81 -8.31 -10.20
C GLU A 129 15.33 -8.34 -10.33
N GLY A 130 16.02 -7.46 -9.61
CA GLY A 130 17.49 -7.50 -9.50
C GLY A 130 18.21 -6.72 -10.59
N ALA A 131 17.51 -6.29 -11.64
CA ALA A 131 18.09 -5.42 -12.66
C ALA A 131 18.38 -4.04 -12.07
N THR A 132 19.56 -3.50 -12.31
CA THR A 132 19.91 -2.13 -11.88
C THR A 132 19.53 -1.08 -12.92
N SER A 133 19.15 -1.52 -14.12
CA SER A 133 18.79 -0.67 -15.23
C SER A 133 17.76 -1.31 -16.15
N TYR A 134 17.00 -0.46 -16.85
CA TYR A 134 16.02 -0.88 -17.86
C TYR A 134 16.27 -0.15 -19.18
N ASP A 135 16.40 -0.89 -20.27
CA ASP A 135 16.65 -0.36 -21.61
C ASP A 135 15.39 -0.45 -22.47
N PHE A 136 15.15 0.60 -23.25
CA PHE A 136 14.09 0.67 -24.26
C PHE A 136 14.60 1.41 -25.50
N GLN A 137 13.86 1.29 -26.61
CA GLN A 137 14.25 1.90 -27.89
C GLN A 137 13.22 2.92 -28.36
N VAL A 138 13.69 3.99 -28.98
CA VAL A 138 12.86 4.99 -29.66
C VAL A 138 13.34 5.10 -31.09
N THR A 139 12.42 4.96 -32.04
CA THR A 139 12.68 5.10 -33.47
C THR A 139 12.17 6.45 -33.94
N TYR A 140 13.10 7.31 -34.36
CA TYR A 140 12.82 8.62 -34.94
C TYR A 140 12.70 8.50 -36.46
N SER A 141 11.66 9.09 -37.03
CA SER A 141 11.40 9.08 -38.48
C SER A 141 10.94 10.44 -38.95
N ASP A 142 11.44 10.85 -40.10
CA ASP A 142 11.17 12.13 -40.73
C ASP A 142 11.01 11.94 -42.25
N ASP A 143 10.36 12.88 -42.94
CA ASP A 143 10.19 12.87 -44.39
C ASP A 143 11.45 13.28 -45.16
N SER A 144 12.45 13.85 -44.46
CA SER A 144 13.78 14.12 -44.98
C SER A 144 14.84 13.27 -44.25
N ALA A 145 15.41 13.76 -43.15
CA ALA A 145 16.46 13.11 -42.40
C ALA A 145 16.56 13.67 -40.97
N ILE A 146 16.74 12.78 -40.01
CA ILE A 146 17.05 13.14 -38.62
C ILE A 146 18.48 13.66 -38.54
N ASP A 147 18.68 14.81 -37.88
CA ASP A 147 20.00 15.28 -37.48
C ASP A 147 20.44 14.48 -36.25
N VAL A 148 21.34 13.52 -36.46
CA VAL A 148 21.70 12.56 -35.41
C VAL A 148 22.59 13.19 -34.33
N SER A 149 23.12 14.39 -34.58
CA SER A 149 23.86 15.15 -33.58
C SER A 149 22.95 15.70 -32.47
N THR A 150 21.64 15.76 -32.72
CA THR A 150 20.64 16.22 -31.74
C THR A 150 20.13 15.09 -30.84
N ILE A 151 20.39 13.83 -31.16
CA ILE A 151 19.96 12.70 -30.34
C ILE A 151 20.92 12.51 -29.16
N GLY A 152 20.40 12.57 -27.94
CA GLY A 152 21.22 12.50 -26.74
C GLY A 152 20.47 12.30 -25.43
N THR A 153 21.20 12.48 -24.33
CA THR A 153 20.57 12.49 -23.00
C THR A 153 19.87 13.83 -22.82
N GLY A 154 18.58 13.81 -22.49
CA GLY A 154 17.72 14.99 -22.48
C GLY A 154 16.51 14.86 -23.39
N ASP A 155 16.53 13.91 -24.32
CA ASP A 155 15.45 13.72 -25.30
C ASP A 155 14.18 13.15 -24.66
N ILE A 156 14.34 12.25 -23.68
CA ILE A 156 13.24 11.43 -23.15
C ILE A 156 13.10 11.64 -21.64
N GLN A 157 11.87 11.96 -21.22
CA GLN A 157 11.43 11.95 -19.84
C GLN A 157 10.62 10.68 -19.58
N VAL A 158 10.90 10.00 -18.47
CA VAL A 158 10.07 8.90 -17.98
C VAL A 158 9.52 9.27 -16.61
N THR A 159 8.23 9.03 -16.41
CA THR A 159 7.53 9.19 -15.13
C THR A 159 6.85 7.89 -14.74
N GLY A 160 6.73 7.60 -13.44
CA GLY A 160 6.11 6.37 -12.97
C GLY A 160 5.52 6.50 -11.56
N PRO A 161 5.19 5.37 -10.91
CA PRO A 161 4.71 5.30 -9.53
C PRO A 161 5.67 5.98 -8.54
N ASN A 162 5.21 6.26 -7.33
CA ASN A 162 6.03 6.80 -6.23
C ASN A 162 6.79 8.09 -6.58
N ASN A 163 6.18 8.97 -7.39
CA ASN A 163 6.78 10.20 -7.90
C ASN A 163 8.08 9.97 -8.69
N TYR A 164 8.29 8.78 -9.25
CA TYR A 164 9.43 8.49 -10.09
C TYR A 164 9.45 9.41 -11.31
N SER A 165 10.58 10.06 -11.55
CA SER A 165 10.81 10.96 -12.67
C SER A 165 12.28 10.97 -13.04
N GLN A 166 12.62 10.50 -14.24
CA GLN A 166 14.00 10.44 -14.71
C GLN A 166 14.14 10.84 -16.19
N ILE A 167 15.17 11.62 -16.50
CA ILE A 167 15.64 11.80 -17.88
C ILE A 167 16.39 10.53 -18.29
N ALA A 168 15.90 9.85 -19.32
CA ALA A 168 16.53 8.61 -19.76
C ALA A 168 17.91 8.88 -20.37
N ARG A 169 18.91 8.09 -19.97
CA ARG A 169 20.28 8.23 -20.47
C ARG A 169 20.40 7.62 -21.85
N PHE A 170 20.93 8.38 -22.80
CA PHE A 170 21.26 7.86 -24.13
C PHE A 170 22.41 6.84 -24.05
N ILE A 171 22.23 5.69 -24.71
CA ILE A 171 23.21 4.58 -24.71
C ILE A 171 23.85 4.42 -26.08
N SER A 172 23.04 4.30 -27.12
CA SER A 172 23.53 4.05 -28.46
C SER A 172 22.51 4.43 -29.51
N LEU A 173 23.00 4.73 -30.70
CA LEU A 173 22.21 4.88 -31.91
C LEU A 173 22.56 3.73 -32.86
N ASP A 174 21.61 3.27 -33.65
CA ASP A 174 21.86 2.36 -34.77
C ASP A 174 22.95 2.91 -35.70
N ARG A 175 23.60 2.04 -36.48
CA ARG A 175 24.74 2.43 -37.33
C ARG A 175 24.44 2.14 -38.78
N ASN A 176 24.93 2.98 -39.68
CA ASN A 176 24.83 2.72 -41.11
C ASN A 176 25.60 1.42 -41.45
N PRO A 177 24.98 0.44 -42.14
CA PRO A 177 25.59 -0.83 -42.46
C PRO A 177 26.87 -0.73 -43.32
N THR A 178 27.07 0.39 -44.02
CA THR A 178 28.12 0.54 -45.03
C THR A 178 29.41 1.18 -44.50
N ASP A 179 29.33 2.08 -43.51
CA ASP A 179 30.49 2.79 -42.95
C ASP A 179 30.59 2.71 -41.42
N ASN A 180 29.62 2.05 -40.77
CA ASN A 180 29.55 1.83 -39.31
C ASN A 180 29.56 3.12 -38.48
N ASN A 181 29.19 4.26 -39.09
CA ASN A 181 29.07 5.55 -38.42
C ASN A 181 27.57 5.91 -38.27
N PRO A 182 27.14 6.56 -37.17
CA PRO A 182 25.85 7.22 -37.15
C PRO A 182 25.87 8.41 -38.12
N THR A 183 25.15 8.29 -39.24
CA THR A 183 25.01 9.34 -40.26
C THR A 183 23.55 9.77 -40.37
N ASP A 184 23.26 11.06 -40.51
CA ASP A 184 21.90 11.57 -40.71
C ASP A 184 21.07 10.71 -41.69
N GLY A 185 19.80 10.51 -41.36
CA GLY A 185 18.92 9.64 -42.12
C GLY A 185 17.58 9.42 -41.43
N SER A 186 16.71 8.65 -42.06
CA SER A 186 15.37 8.33 -41.55
C SER A 186 14.99 6.91 -42.01
N PRO A 187 14.56 6.01 -41.11
CA PRO A 187 14.48 6.16 -39.66
C PRO A 187 15.83 5.98 -38.95
N ARG A 188 15.94 6.44 -37.69
CA ARG A 188 17.07 6.20 -36.78
C ARG A 188 16.58 5.69 -35.42
N THR A 189 17.17 4.61 -34.93
CA THR A 189 16.76 3.93 -33.69
C THR A 189 17.77 4.16 -32.57
N ALA A 190 17.35 4.85 -31.52
CA ALA A 190 18.15 5.12 -30.33
C ALA A 190 17.76 4.19 -29.17
N THR A 191 18.74 3.72 -28.41
CA THR A 191 18.55 2.97 -27.16
C THR A 191 18.80 3.90 -25.98
N TYR A 192 17.84 3.94 -25.06
CA TYR A 192 17.90 4.70 -23.81
C TYR A 192 17.87 3.77 -22.62
N ARG A 193 18.39 4.25 -21.49
CA ARG A 193 18.47 3.52 -20.24
C ARG A 193 17.91 4.33 -19.08
N LEU A 194 17.10 3.66 -18.28
CA LEU A 194 16.72 4.08 -16.94
C LEU A 194 17.59 3.38 -15.90
N THR A 195 17.79 4.06 -14.78
CA THR A 195 18.34 3.45 -13.57
C THR A 195 17.17 3.12 -12.67
N ALA A 196 17.20 1.98 -11.98
CA ALA A 196 16.14 1.66 -11.03
C ALA A 196 16.03 2.75 -9.94
N PRO A 197 14.83 3.04 -9.41
CA PRO A 197 14.61 4.11 -8.43
C PRO A 197 15.52 4.00 -7.18
N ASN A 198 15.75 2.77 -6.72
CA ASN A 198 16.56 2.46 -5.53
C ASN A 198 17.71 1.50 -5.87
N GLU A 199 18.43 1.79 -6.96
CA GLU A 199 19.55 0.98 -7.50
C GLU A 199 19.17 -0.39 -8.07
N ILE A 200 18.06 -1.00 -7.63
CA ILE A 200 17.56 -2.29 -8.10
C ILE A 200 16.04 -2.22 -8.32
N TRP A 201 15.58 -2.69 -9.48
CA TRP A 201 14.15 -2.89 -9.77
C TRP A 201 13.59 -4.01 -8.89
N ASN A 202 12.59 -3.69 -8.07
CA ASN A 202 11.92 -4.61 -7.15
C ASN A 202 10.40 -4.35 -7.11
N GLY A 203 9.64 -5.19 -6.39
CA GLY A 203 8.18 -5.08 -6.32
C GLY A 203 7.60 -3.71 -5.92
N ARG A 204 8.36 -2.83 -5.25
CA ARG A 204 7.93 -1.43 -4.96
C ARG A 204 7.86 -0.56 -6.20
N ASP A 205 8.59 -0.93 -7.24
CA ASP A 205 8.64 -0.22 -8.50
C ASP A 205 7.53 -0.67 -9.45
N ASN A 206 6.67 -1.62 -9.06
CA ASN A 206 5.56 -2.12 -9.88
C ASN A 206 4.59 -1.01 -10.26
N GLY A 207 4.14 -1.04 -11.51
CA GLY A 207 3.17 -0.11 -12.05
C GLY A 207 3.50 0.36 -13.46
N LEU A 208 2.74 1.36 -13.91
CA LEU A 208 2.82 1.91 -15.26
C LEU A 208 3.83 3.07 -15.32
N TYR A 209 4.78 2.99 -16.24
CA TYR A 209 5.77 4.04 -16.50
C TYR A 209 5.50 4.66 -17.86
N SER A 210 5.26 5.96 -17.88
CA SER A 210 4.98 6.73 -19.09
C SER A 210 6.25 7.35 -19.65
N ILE A 211 6.47 7.15 -20.95
CA ILE A 211 7.63 7.64 -21.69
C ILE A 211 7.18 8.78 -22.60
N SER A 212 7.81 9.94 -22.45
CA SER A 212 7.51 11.13 -23.25
C SER A 212 8.76 11.73 -23.88
N LEU A 213 8.63 12.17 -25.12
CA LEU A 213 9.61 13.00 -25.79
C LEU A 213 9.55 14.43 -25.21
N ILE A 214 10.70 14.99 -24.88
CA ILE A 214 10.84 16.37 -24.39
C ILE A 214 10.82 17.33 -25.58
N ALA A 215 10.17 18.49 -25.39
CA ALA A 215 10.06 19.51 -26.42
C ALA A 215 11.43 20.04 -26.88
N ASN A 216 11.57 20.27 -28.17
CA ASN A 216 12.70 20.92 -28.84
C ASN A 216 14.06 20.21 -28.67
N GLN A 217 14.09 18.89 -28.42
CA GLN A 217 15.35 18.15 -28.25
C GLN A 217 15.85 17.53 -29.56
N VAL A 218 15.03 16.71 -30.22
CA VAL A 218 15.41 16.01 -31.46
C VAL A 218 14.93 16.81 -32.67
N SER A 219 15.85 17.08 -33.61
CA SER A 219 15.55 17.80 -34.85
C SER A 219 15.83 17.00 -36.11
N ASP A 220 15.23 17.44 -37.21
CA ASP A 220 15.67 17.10 -38.56
C ASP A 220 16.89 17.98 -38.97
N GLN A 221 17.38 17.79 -40.19
CA GLN A 221 18.42 18.65 -40.78
C GLN A 221 17.93 20.07 -41.13
N GLY A 222 16.61 20.29 -41.19
CA GLY A 222 15.98 21.60 -41.38
C GLY A 222 15.89 22.43 -40.10
N GLY A 223 16.19 21.85 -38.94
CA GLY A 223 16.05 22.46 -37.61
C GLY A 223 14.62 22.40 -37.05
N ASN A 224 13.71 21.64 -37.66
CA ASN A 224 12.36 21.44 -37.15
C ASN A 224 12.38 20.48 -35.96
N THR A 225 11.60 20.78 -34.93
CA THR A 225 11.51 19.99 -33.71
C THR A 225 10.07 19.91 -33.21
N HIS A 226 9.78 18.91 -32.37
CA HIS A 226 8.54 18.86 -31.62
C HIS A 226 8.47 20.00 -30.59
N ARG A 227 7.55 20.95 -30.79
CA ARG A 227 7.43 22.14 -29.92
C ARG A 227 6.83 21.88 -28.55
N THR A 228 6.16 20.73 -28.37
CA THR A 228 5.53 20.32 -27.12
C THR A 228 5.99 18.92 -26.73
N ALA A 229 6.05 18.68 -25.43
CA ALA A 229 6.30 17.33 -24.93
C ALA A 229 5.20 16.39 -25.45
N THR A 230 5.58 15.20 -25.89
CA THR A 230 4.67 14.27 -26.58
C THR A 230 4.80 12.89 -25.95
N SER A 231 3.69 12.28 -25.54
CA SER A 231 3.68 10.92 -25.02
C SER A 231 3.99 9.93 -26.15
N LEU A 232 4.92 9.02 -25.91
CA LEU A 232 5.32 7.96 -26.85
C LEU A 232 4.67 6.61 -26.51
N GLY A 233 4.15 6.47 -25.29
CA GLY A 233 3.55 5.25 -24.76
C GLY A 233 4.11 4.90 -23.39
N ASP A 234 3.83 3.68 -22.95
CA ASP A 234 4.16 3.21 -21.61
C ASP A 234 4.96 1.90 -21.63
N PHE A 235 5.56 1.55 -20.50
CA PHE A 235 5.91 0.17 -20.18
C PHE A 235 5.42 -0.17 -18.77
N VAL A 236 5.23 -1.45 -18.51
CA VAL A 236 4.77 -1.95 -17.21
C VAL A 236 5.94 -2.59 -16.48
N VAL A 237 6.09 -2.26 -15.20
CA VAL A 237 6.88 -3.04 -14.25
C VAL A 237 5.89 -3.94 -13.51
N ASP A 238 6.03 -5.25 -13.70
CA ASP A 238 5.16 -6.29 -13.15
C ASP A 238 6.03 -7.42 -12.61
N LEU A 239 6.65 -7.15 -11.49
CA LEU A 239 7.53 -8.04 -10.75
C LEU A 239 6.65 -8.88 -9.82
N SER A 240 6.21 -10.04 -10.31
CA SER A 240 5.29 -10.94 -9.62
C SER A 240 5.94 -11.67 -8.44
N SER A 241 5.17 -11.88 -7.37
CA SER A 241 5.44 -12.81 -6.27
C SER A 241 5.75 -14.23 -6.75
N THR A 242 6.69 -14.92 -6.10
CA THR A 242 6.94 -16.35 -6.36
C THR A 242 5.78 -17.17 -5.80
N VAL A 243 5.09 -17.95 -6.62
CA VAL A 243 4.01 -18.86 -6.19
C VAL A 243 4.62 -20.18 -5.72
N LEU A 244 4.32 -20.59 -4.49
CA LEU A 244 4.64 -21.91 -3.97
C LEU A 244 3.36 -22.75 -3.86
N PRO A 245 3.29 -23.91 -4.55
CA PRO A 245 2.18 -24.84 -4.35
C PRO A 245 2.30 -25.49 -2.97
N LEU A 246 1.20 -25.59 -2.23
CA LEU A 246 1.17 -26.24 -0.90
C LEU A 246 1.38 -27.77 -0.96
N GLY A 247 1.28 -28.35 -2.16
CA GLY A 247 1.42 -29.79 -2.38
C GLY A 247 0.12 -30.55 -2.17
N ASP A 248 0.21 -31.87 -2.03
CA ASP A 248 -0.91 -32.71 -1.62
C ASP A 248 -1.09 -32.57 -0.12
N LEU A 249 -2.22 -32.02 0.31
CA LEU A 249 -2.52 -31.79 1.73
C LEU A 249 -2.88 -33.08 2.48
N ALA A 250 -3.21 -34.16 1.75
CA ALA A 250 -3.55 -35.46 2.30
C ALA A 250 -4.56 -35.36 3.49
N ALA A 251 -4.29 -36.03 4.61
CA ALA A 251 -5.16 -35.98 5.79
C ALA A 251 -4.93 -34.73 6.66
N GLY A 252 -3.83 -33.99 6.45
CA GLY A 252 -3.49 -32.79 7.22
C GLY A 252 -2.05 -32.82 7.73
N LEU A 253 -1.86 -32.24 8.91
CA LEU A 253 -0.58 -32.14 9.62
C LEU A 253 -0.59 -33.06 10.84
N ALA A 254 0.28 -34.07 10.83
CA ALA A 254 0.39 -35.00 11.95
C ALA A 254 1.32 -34.44 13.01
N VAL A 255 0.92 -34.53 14.27
CA VAL A 255 1.66 -34.03 15.43
C VAL A 255 1.38 -34.98 16.58
N ARG A 256 2.40 -35.33 17.37
CA ARG A 256 2.20 -36.16 18.57
C ARG A 256 1.08 -35.59 19.47
N ASP A 257 0.20 -36.45 19.97
CA ASP A 257 -0.83 -36.15 21.00
C ASP A 257 -0.29 -35.49 22.28
N THR A 258 1.03 -35.53 22.48
CA THR A 258 1.74 -35.01 23.66
C THR A 258 2.54 -33.74 23.36
N ALA A 259 2.33 -33.13 22.19
CA ALA A 259 2.93 -31.86 21.86
C ALA A 259 2.43 -30.77 22.82
N THR A 260 3.34 -29.90 23.23
CA THR A 260 3.10 -28.78 24.14
C THR A 260 3.97 -27.60 23.70
N GLY A 261 3.59 -26.39 24.13
CA GLY A 261 4.27 -25.16 23.80
C GLY A 261 4.10 -24.70 22.35
N ILE A 262 5.02 -23.85 21.90
CA ILE A 262 4.95 -23.21 20.58
C ILE A 262 5.71 -24.02 19.52
N GLY A 263 5.07 -24.21 18.37
CA GLY A 263 5.66 -24.72 17.15
C GLY A 263 5.24 -23.90 15.93
N TYR A 264 5.55 -24.44 14.75
CA TYR A 264 5.27 -23.79 13.48
C TYR A 264 4.90 -24.81 12.40
N LEU A 265 4.03 -24.40 11.49
CA LEU A 265 3.85 -25.07 10.20
C LEU A 265 5.00 -24.65 9.27
N MET A 266 5.84 -25.60 8.86
CA MET A 266 6.93 -25.35 7.91
C MET A 266 6.62 -25.93 6.54
N TYR A 267 6.78 -25.10 5.51
CA TYR A 267 6.88 -25.49 4.12
C TYR A 267 8.30 -25.93 3.76
N SER A 268 8.40 -27.03 3.01
CA SER A 268 9.62 -27.54 2.41
C SER A 268 9.40 -27.72 0.91
N GLU A 269 10.29 -27.15 0.09
CA GLU A 269 10.27 -27.31 -1.37
C GLU A 269 10.47 -28.79 -1.80
N GLU A 270 11.35 -29.51 -1.08
CA GLU A 270 11.44 -30.97 -1.22
C GLU A 270 10.34 -31.64 -0.40
N LEU A 271 9.68 -32.66 -0.97
CA LEU A 271 8.64 -33.43 -0.28
C LEU A 271 9.14 -33.95 1.08
N VAL A 272 8.40 -33.69 2.15
CA VAL A 272 8.84 -33.98 3.53
C VAL A 272 9.06 -35.47 3.76
N GLY A 273 8.25 -36.34 3.15
CA GLY A 273 8.44 -37.80 3.20
C GLY A 273 9.69 -38.31 2.47
N VAL A 274 10.22 -37.54 1.50
CA VAL A 274 11.50 -37.84 0.85
C VAL A 274 12.66 -37.28 1.67
N ARG A 275 12.51 -36.03 2.12
CA ARG A 275 13.54 -35.32 2.90
C ARG A 275 13.84 -36.00 4.23
N PHE A 276 12.82 -36.51 4.90
CA PHE A 276 12.91 -37.10 6.24
C PHE A 276 12.76 -38.63 6.24
N LEU A 277 13.17 -39.29 5.15
CA LEU A 277 12.95 -40.72 4.92
C LEU A 277 13.39 -41.66 6.06
N ALA A 278 14.42 -41.29 6.83
CA ALA A 278 14.92 -42.12 7.94
C ALA A 278 13.91 -42.24 9.09
N ASP A 279 13.18 -41.17 9.38
CA ASP A 279 12.17 -41.07 10.44
C ASP A 279 10.94 -40.35 9.87
N ALA A 280 10.37 -40.94 8.83
CA ALA A 280 9.36 -40.32 7.98
C ALA A 280 8.14 -39.81 8.79
N PRO A 281 7.51 -38.69 8.35
CA PRO A 281 6.24 -38.24 8.91
C PRO A 281 5.15 -39.31 8.81
N ALA A 282 4.13 -39.19 9.65
CA ALA A 282 3.01 -40.13 9.67
C ALA A 282 2.41 -40.35 8.27
N PRO A 283 1.99 -41.58 7.93
CA PRO A 283 1.24 -41.84 6.71
C PRO A 283 -0.01 -40.96 6.65
N GLY A 284 -0.15 -40.17 5.58
CA GLY A 284 -1.26 -39.22 5.44
C GLY A 284 -0.90 -37.78 5.78
N ASN A 285 0.32 -37.49 6.27
CA ASN A 285 0.80 -36.12 6.41
C ASN A 285 0.93 -35.43 5.04
N ALA A 286 0.64 -34.14 4.99
CA ALA A 286 0.83 -33.29 3.81
C ALA A 286 2.23 -33.42 3.19
N SER A 287 2.31 -33.32 1.87
CA SER A 287 3.51 -33.69 1.11
C SER A 287 4.66 -32.69 1.25
N ASN A 288 4.36 -31.42 1.51
CA ASN A 288 5.33 -30.32 1.59
C ASN A 288 5.29 -29.57 2.93
N LEU A 289 4.39 -29.96 3.82
CA LEU A 289 4.13 -29.25 5.07
C LEU A 289 4.40 -30.16 6.26
N ILE A 290 5.04 -29.63 7.31
CA ILE A 290 5.38 -30.38 8.52
C ILE A 290 5.40 -29.49 9.75
N ALA A 291 4.98 -30.03 10.90
CA ALA A 291 5.07 -29.34 12.17
C ALA A 291 6.51 -29.33 12.67
N VAL A 292 6.99 -28.17 13.13
CA VAL A 292 8.35 -28.01 13.65
C VAL A 292 8.37 -27.23 14.96
N GLN A 293 9.32 -27.54 15.83
CA GLN A 293 9.59 -26.83 17.07
C GLN A 293 11.06 -26.46 17.17
N HIS A 294 11.36 -25.30 17.77
CA HIS A 294 12.72 -24.87 18.07
C HIS A 294 12.95 -24.94 19.58
N ILE A 295 13.79 -25.88 20.02
CA ILE A 295 14.02 -26.19 21.43
C ILE A 295 15.53 -26.16 21.66
N ASP A 296 15.99 -25.44 22.69
CA ASP A 296 17.41 -25.35 23.08
C ASP A 296 18.37 -25.04 21.91
N ASN A 297 17.98 -24.09 21.06
CA ASN A 297 18.74 -23.65 19.87
C ASN A 297 18.93 -24.73 18.78
N GLN A 298 17.98 -25.68 18.70
CA GLN A 298 17.94 -26.75 17.70
C GLN A 298 16.52 -26.90 17.14
N TRP A 299 16.41 -27.11 15.83
CA TRP A 299 15.14 -27.39 15.16
C TRP A 299 14.81 -28.88 15.17
N TYR A 300 13.54 -29.18 15.45
CA TYR A 300 12.94 -30.50 15.41
C TYR A 300 11.70 -30.48 14.53
N TYR A 301 11.48 -31.52 13.74
CA TYR A 301 10.18 -31.77 13.14
C TYR A 301 9.44 -32.83 13.95
N ASP A 302 8.13 -32.72 13.99
CA ASP A 302 7.27 -33.73 14.59
C ASP A 302 6.89 -34.76 13.52
N ASN A 303 7.06 -36.05 13.83
CA ASN A 303 6.70 -37.14 12.94
C ASN A 303 5.57 -38.00 13.51
N ASP A 304 4.78 -37.46 14.45
CA ASP A 304 3.67 -38.10 15.17
C ASP A 304 4.09 -39.10 16.26
N ASN A 305 5.35 -39.54 16.27
CA ASN A 305 5.87 -40.44 17.31
C ASN A 305 7.01 -39.81 18.13
N ALA A 306 7.84 -38.98 17.50
CA ALA A 306 8.96 -38.30 18.14
C ALA A 306 9.24 -36.92 17.52
N LEU A 307 9.92 -36.06 18.29
CA LEU A 307 10.63 -34.92 17.76
C LEU A 307 11.99 -35.37 17.21
N VAL A 308 12.21 -35.16 15.92
CA VAL A 308 13.44 -35.55 15.25
C VAL A 308 14.20 -34.31 14.81
N ALA A 309 15.46 -34.21 15.24
CA ALA A 309 16.31 -33.05 14.95
C ALA A 309 16.58 -32.94 13.44
N PHE A 310 16.51 -31.72 12.91
CA PHE A 310 16.88 -31.45 11.53
C PHE A 310 17.61 -30.11 11.39
N THR A 311 18.28 -29.96 10.24
CA THR A 311 18.88 -28.68 9.84
C THR A 311 17.98 -28.03 8.80
N PRO A 312 17.54 -26.78 9.02
CA PRO A 312 16.77 -26.06 8.02
C PRO A 312 17.56 -25.80 6.73
N ARG A 313 16.85 -25.69 5.63
CA ARG A 313 17.36 -25.31 4.31
C ARG A 313 16.91 -23.91 3.96
N ARG A 314 17.61 -23.28 3.01
CA ARG A 314 17.25 -21.95 2.53
C ARG A 314 15.87 -21.85 1.89
N SER A 315 15.33 -22.96 1.38
CA SER A 315 13.99 -23.01 0.81
C SER A 315 12.90 -23.36 1.82
N ASP A 316 13.25 -23.54 3.09
CA ASP A 316 12.27 -23.77 4.15
C ASP A 316 11.59 -22.47 4.54
N ARG A 317 10.30 -22.56 4.86
CA ARG A 317 9.53 -21.38 5.22
C ARG A 317 8.47 -21.68 6.28
N LEU A 318 8.41 -20.86 7.32
CA LEU A 318 7.36 -20.98 8.34
C LEU A 318 6.11 -20.24 7.87
N LEU A 319 4.95 -20.90 7.88
CA LEU A 319 3.70 -20.38 7.34
C LEU A 319 2.69 -20.00 8.43
N ALA A 320 2.74 -20.67 9.57
CA ALA A 320 1.88 -20.39 10.72
C ALA A 320 2.61 -20.74 12.00
N GLN A 321 2.31 -20.04 13.09
CA GLN A 321 2.64 -20.47 14.44
C GLN A 321 1.51 -21.36 14.96
N LEU A 322 1.90 -22.45 15.62
CA LEU A 322 1.02 -23.43 16.24
C LEU A 322 1.22 -23.34 17.75
N ASP A 323 0.16 -23.09 18.50
CA ASP A 323 0.17 -23.22 19.96
C ASP A 323 -0.48 -24.56 20.31
N PHE A 324 0.36 -25.53 20.71
CA PHE A 324 -0.10 -26.89 21.02
C PHE A 324 -0.77 -26.99 22.40
N ASP A 325 -0.60 -26.01 23.28
CA ASP A 325 -1.29 -26.01 24.58
C ASP A 325 -2.70 -25.40 24.46
N ALA A 326 -2.86 -24.41 23.57
CA ALA A 326 -4.12 -23.70 23.35
C ALA A 326 -4.93 -24.23 22.15
N ASP A 327 -4.42 -25.22 21.43
CA ASP A 327 -4.95 -25.69 20.13
C ASP A 327 -5.31 -24.54 19.20
N SER A 328 -4.39 -23.56 19.08
CA SER A 328 -4.64 -22.34 18.32
C SER A 328 -3.59 -22.12 17.24
N VAL A 329 -3.99 -21.42 16.18
CA VAL A 329 -3.15 -21.15 15.02
C VAL A 329 -3.09 -19.66 14.78
N THR A 330 -1.88 -19.14 14.62
CA THR A 330 -1.64 -17.77 14.15
C THR A 330 -1.00 -17.84 12.78
N HIS A 331 -1.71 -17.42 11.73
CA HIS A 331 -1.15 -17.35 10.39
C HIS A 331 -0.01 -16.34 10.34
N LEU A 332 1.06 -16.68 9.60
CA LEU A 332 2.16 -15.76 9.30
C LEU A 332 1.96 -15.11 7.92
N ASN A 333 0.71 -14.99 7.45
CA ASN A 333 0.40 -14.25 6.24
C ASN A 333 0.65 -12.75 6.48
N SER A 334 1.08 -12.06 5.44
CA SER A 334 1.51 -10.66 5.52
C SER A 334 2.69 -10.41 6.49
N ILE A 335 3.46 -11.46 6.84
CA ILE A 335 4.66 -11.37 7.69
C ILE A 335 5.89 -11.70 6.85
N ARG A 336 6.99 -10.95 7.02
CA ARG A 336 8.31 -11.30 6.49
C ARG A 336 9.35 -11.10 7.59
N GLN A 337 9.79 -12.19 8.20
CA GLN A 337 10.83 -12.18 9.24
C GLN A 337 11.69 -13.44 9.15
N THR A 338 12.78 -13.50 9.92
CA THR A 338 13.56 -14.73 10.13
C THR A 338 13.37 -15.19 11.56
N ILE A 339 12.81 -16.38 11.76
CA ILE A 339 12.65 -17.00 13.08
C ILE A 339 13.70 -18.07 13.22
N ASN A 340 14.67 -17.88 14.13
CA ASN A 340 15.73 -18.84 14.43
C ASN A 340 16.41 -19.44 13.17
N GLY A 341 16.61 -18.61 12.15
CA GLY A 341 17.30 -18.99 10.90
C GLY A 341 16.41 -19.51 9.76
N ILE A 342 15.09 -19.58 9.93
CA ILE A 342 14.13 -19.92 8.87
C ILE A 342 13.34 -18.67 8.48
N GLU A 343 13.18 -18.43 7.18
CA GLU A 343 12.30 -17.35 6.71
C GLU A 343 10.84 -17.67 7.07
N ALA A 344 10.10 -16.68 7.55
CA ALA A 344 8.73 -16.83 7.99
C ALA A 344 7.80 -15.89 7.23
N GLY A 345 6.63 -16.42 6.91
CA GLY A 345 5.47 -15.77 6.33
C GLY A 345 5.40 -15.73 4.81
N TYR A 346 4.31 -15.18 4.28
CA TYR A 346 3.96 -15.16 2.85
C TYR A 346 3.05 -13.96 2.55
N ALA A 347 3.07 -13.45 1.32
CA ALA A 347 2.34 -12.22 0.95
C ALA A 347 0.83 -12.43 0.86
N SER A 348 0.39 -13.53 0.24
CA SER A 348 -1.03 -13.87 0.09
C SER A 348 -1.16 -15.37 -0.20
N GLY A 349 -2.37 -15.91 -0.16
CA GLY A 349 -2.63 -17.31 -0.51
C GLY A 349 -3.98 -17.74 0.04
N ASP A 350 -4.31 -19.01 -0.17
CA ASP A 350 -5.56 -19.62 0.27
C ASP A 350 -5.35 -20.71 1.34
N LEU A 351 -4.18 -20.73 1.99
CA LEU A 351 -3.88 -21.65 3.09
C LEU A 351 -4.91 -21.50 4.22
N VAL A 352 -5.55 -22.62 4.56
CA VAL A 352 -6.47 -22.76 5.70
C VAL A 352 -5.88 -23.78 6.65
N ILE A 353 -5.92 -23.51 7.95
CA ILE A 353 -5.48 -24.42 9.00
C ILE A 353 -6.59 -24.51 10.04
N VAL A 354 -7.03 -25.72 10.37
CA VAL A 354 -8.08 -25.97 11.36
C VAL A 354 -7.49 -26.84 12.47
N PRO A 355 -7.38 -26.33 13.70
CA PRO A 355 -6.91 -27.13 14.84
C PRO A 355 -7.84 -28.31 15.13
N ASN A 356 -7.27 -29.36 15.69
CA ASN A 356 -7.94 -30.58 16.12
C ASN A 356 -8.71 -31.30 15.00
N VAL A 357 -8.10 -31.39 13.81
CA VAL A 357 -8.71 -32.05 12.64
C VAL A 357 -7.70 -32.93 11.91
N TRP A 358 -8.11 -34.17 11.62
CA TRP A 358 -7.38 -35.12 10.78
C TRP A 358 -8.32 -35.81 9.79
N ASP A 359 -7.97 -35.81 8.51
CA ASP A 359 -8.78 -36.34 7.38
C ASP A 359 -10.21 -35.77 7.34
N GLY A 360 -10.39 -34.54 7.81
CA GLY A 360 -11.68 -33.87 7.92
C GLY A 360 -12.54 -34.28 9.13
N PHE A 361 -12.02 -35.12 10.03
CA PHE A 361 -12.66 -35.50 11.28
C PHE A 361 -11.97 -34.85 12.47
N ALA A 362 -12.70 -34.64 13.57
CA ALA A 362 -12.12 -34.09 14.79
C ALA A 362 -11.11 -35.08 15.40
N ASP A 363 -9.87 -34.64 15.58
CA ASP A 363 -8.78 -35.43 16.17
C ASP A 363 -7.87 -34.50 16.98
N PRO A 364 -7.78 -34.65 18.32
CA PRO A 364 -7.04 -33.72 19.17
C PRO A 364 -5.52 -33.76 18.96
N GLY A 365 -4.92 -32.60 18.67
CA GLY A 365 -3.47 -32.45 18.48
C GLY A 365 -3.07 -32.31 17.01
N GLU A 366 -3.87 -32.80 16.06
CA GLU A 366 -3.63 -32.66 14.62
C GLU A 366 -4.22 -31.38 14.03
N PHE A 367 -3.75 -31.01 12.83
CA PHE A 367 -4.25 -29.83 12.12
C PHE A 367 -4.74 -30.18 10.72
N GLY A 368 -6.00 -29.89 10.45
CA GLY A 368 -6.60 -29.99 9.13
C GLY A 368 -6.05 -28.88 8.24
N LEU A 369 -5.74 -29.21 6.98
CA LEU A 369 -5.16 -28.27 6.03
C LEU A 369 -6.07 -28.08 4.82
N GLY A 370 -6.17 -26.84 4.35
CA GLY A 370 -6.86 -26.47 3.11
C GLY A 370 -6.06 -25.45 2.29
N GLY A 371 -6.48 -25.23 1.05
CA GLY A 371 -5.85 -24.31 0.11
C GLY A 371 -5.10 -25.02 -1.02
N THR A 372 -4.47 -24.23 -1.88
CA THR A 372 -3.77 -24.67 -3.08
C THR A 372 -2.36 -24.09 -3.16
N GLU A 373 -2.18 -22.82 -2.82
CA GLU A 373 -0.92 -22.11 -3.01
C GLU A 373 -0.73 -20.94 -2.06
N ILE A 374 0.52 -20.54 -1.90
CA ILE A 374 0.91 -19.29 -1.26
C ILE A 374 1.80 -18.49 -2.21
N ASN A 375 1.67 -17.17 -2.15
CA ASN A 375 2.48 -16.23 -2.88
C ASN A 375 3.51 -15.65 -1.93
N LEU A 376 4.79 -15.83 -2.22
CA LEU A 376 5.87 -15.19 -1.49
C LEU A 376 5.95 -13.71 -1.85
N TYR A 377 6.43 -12.92 -0.91
CA TYR A 377 6.92 -11.59 -1.22
C TYR A 377 7.94 -11.63 -2.36
N PRO A 378 7.91 -10.68 -3.31
CA PRO A 378 8.96 -10.53 -4.30
C PRO A 378 10.35 -10.47 -3.62
N ALA A 379 11.34 -11.09 -4.22
CA ALA A 379 12.68 -11.21 -3.67
C ALA A 379 13.37 -9.84 -3.62
N GLY A 380 13.38 -9.23 -2.43
CA GLY A 380 13.93 -7.87 -2.23
C GLY A 380 12.88 -6.79 -2.01
N SER A 381 11.59 -7.15 -1.92
CA SER A 381 10.55 -6.24 -1.44
C SER A 381 10.75 -5.88 0.04
N ASN A 382 11.05 -4.62 0.36
CA ASN A 382 11.12 -4.19 1.75
C ASN A 382 9.70 -4.24 2.36
N VAL A 383 9.53 -5.05 3.40
CA VAL A 383 8.31 -5.18 4.22
C VAL A 383 8.53 -4.41 5.53
N PRO A 384 8.14 -3.13 5.59
CA PRO A 384 8.49 -2.24 6.69
C PRO A 384 7.61 -2.46 7.92
N GLY A 385 6.63 -3.37 7.87
CA GLY A 385 5.75 -3.67 8.98
C GLY A 385 4.73 -2.59 9.30
N GLN A 386 3.97 -2.86 10.36
CA GLN A 386 2.93 -2.01 10.92
C GLN A 386 3.32 -1.62 12.36
N LEU A 387 3.16 -0.35 12.69
CA LEU A 387 3.51 0.22 13.99
C LEU A 387 2.25 0.34 14.86
N ASN A 388 2.32 -0.22 16.07
CA ASN A 388 1.22 -0.37 17.01
C ASN A 388 1.69 -0.03 18.42
N PHE A 389 0.88 0.62 19.25
CA PHE A 389 1.08 0.49 20.69
C PHE A 389 0.93 -0.98 21.12
N ALA A 390 1.68 -1.37 22.15
CA ALA A 390 1.60 -2.73 22.70
C ALA A 390 0.29 -2.98 23.46
N THR A 391 -0.29 -1.94 24.05
CA THR A 391 -1.54 -2.00 24.82
C THR A 391 -2.43 -0.80 24.49
N THR A 392 -3.74 -0.96 24.65
CA THR A 392 -4.75 0.11 24.51
C THR A 392 -4.80 1.01 25.74
N THR A 393 -4.49 0.47 26.91
CA THR A 393 -4.51 1.15 28.21
C THR A 393 -3.31 0.76 29.07
N VAL A 394 -2.85 1.70 29.89
CA VAL A 394 -1.83 1.52 30.93
C VAL A 394 -2.29 2.29 32.16
N SER A 395 -2.41 1.63 33.31
CA SER A 395 -2.74 2.28 34.59
C SER A 395 -1.48 2.36 35.45
N VAL A 396 -1.24 3.53 36.05
CA VAL A 396 -0.06 3.82 36.88
C VAL A 396 -0.45 4.63 38.12
N ASP A 397 0.28 4.42 39.21
CA ASP A 397 0.19 5.26 40.41
C ASP A 397 0.72 6.67 40.10
N GLU A 398 0.07 7.71 40.62
CA GLU A 398 0.51 9.10 40.47
C GLU A 398 1.98 9.33 40.91
N ALA A 399 2.45 8.60 41.94
CA ALA A 399 3.83 8.69 42.44
C ALA A 399 4.83 7.86 41.63
N ILE A 400 4.43 7.23 40.52
CA ILE A 400 5.33 6.43 39.69
C ILE A 400 6.48 7.28 39.12
N GLY A 401 6.25 8.58 38.95
CA GLY A 401 7.17 9.55 38.35
C GLY A 401 7.33 9.41 36.84
N THR A 402 7.49 8.19 36.32
CA THR A 402 7.56 7.93 34.87
C THR A 402 6.81 6.68 34.45
N VAL A 403 6.05 6.77 33.36
CA VAL A 403 5.41 5.63 32.69
C VAL A 403 6.17 5.27 31.41
N ASN A 404 6.40 3.97 31.17
CA ASN A 404 7.02 3.48 29.93
C ASN A 404 5.94 2.95 28.99
N LEU A 405 5.99 3.39 27.74
CA LEU A 405 5.10 2.95 26.67
C LEU A 405 5.90 2.21 25.59
N THR A 406 5.34 1.10 25.11
CA THR A 406 5.95 0.25 24.10
C THR A 406 5.20 0.37 22.78
N VAL A 407 5.95 0.54 21.69
CA VAL A 407 5.46 0.46 20.31
C VAL A 407 6.06 -0.77 19.64
N ASN A 408 5.19 -1.64 19.14
CA ASN A 408 5.54 -2.85 18.40
C ASN A 408 5.48 -2.59 16.89
N ARG A 409 6.49 -3.08 16.19
CA ARG A 409 6.56 -3.16 14.74
C ARG A 409 6.33 -4.61 14.32
N ILE A 410 5.13 -4.90 13.81
CA ILE A 410 4.67 -6.25 13.46
C ILE A 410 4.52 -6.39 11.95
N GLY A 411 4.48 -7.62 11.43
CA GLY A 411 4.24 -7.85 9.99
C GLY A 411 5.38 -7.39 9.06
N GLY A 412 6.55 -7.06 9.60
CA GLY A 412 7.74 -6.66 8.84
C GLY A 412 8.70 -5.82 9.68
N SER A 413 9.99 -5.85 9.36
CA SER A 413 11.03 -5.07 10.07
C SER A 413 12.08 -4.49 9.12
N ASP A 414 11.81 -4.53 7.82
CA ASP A 414 12.77 -4.14 6.79
C ASP A 414 12.92 -2.61 6.74
N GLY A 415 14.16 -2.16 6.68
CA GLY A 415 14.53 -0.75 6.61
C GLY A 415 14.31 0.02 7.93
N ILE A 416 14.90 1.21 7.96
CA ILE A 416 14.70 2.17 9.04
C ILE A 416 13.33 2.82 8.87
N VAL A 417 12.51 2.81 9.92
CA VAL A 417 11.22 3.52 9.95
C VAL A 417 11.15 4.43 11.15
N THR A 418 10.47 5.54 11.01
CA THR A 418 10.21 6.49 12.09
C THR A 418 8.72 6.70 12.26
N ILE A 419 8.30 7.04 13.47
CA ILE A 419 6.92 7.37 13.80
C ILE A 419 6.89 8.46 14.85
N ASP A 420 6.02 9.45 14.65
CA ASP A 420 5.84 10.53 15.60
C ASP A 420 4.82 10.13 16.67
N TYR A 421 5.03 10.60 17.89
CA TYR A 421 4.06 10.49 18.98
C TYR A 421 3.77 11.85 19.62
N ALA A 422 2.57 12.01 20.18
CA ALA A 422 2.20 13.20 20.95
C ALA A 422 1.16 12.88 22.04
N THR A 423 1.32 13.50 23.22
CA THR A 423 0.34 13.45 24.30
C THR A 423 -0.85 14.36 24.03
N LEU A 424 -2.06 13.93 24.41
CA LEU A 424 -3.30 14.71 24.35
C LEU A 424 -4.08 14.52 25.65
N GLY A 425 -4.45 15.62 26.31
CA GLY A 425 -5.22 15.56 27.56
C GLY A 425 -6.62 15.00 27.35
N VAL A 426 -7.11 14.22 28.31
CA VAL A 426 -8.48 13.70 28.34
C VAL A 426 -9.21 14.26 29.57
N SER A 427 -9.02 13.66 30.75
CA SER A 427 -9.45 14.25 32.03
C SER A 427 -8.26 14.81 32.81
N ALA A 428 -7.08 14.21 32.68
CA ALA A 428 -5.84 14.73 33.21
C ALA A 428 -5.48 16.06 32.51
N SER A 429 -5.17 17.05 33.33
CA SER A 429 -4.73 18.39 33.02
C SER A 429 -3.23 18.44 32.66
N PRO A 430 -2.88 18.94 31.46
CA PRO A 430 -1.49 19.21 31.07
C PRO A 430 -0.74 20.06 32.10
N GLU A 431 0.47 19.63 32.45
CA GLU A 431 1.39 20.29 33.40
C GLU A 431 0.91 20.36 34.86
N ALA A 432 -0.25 19.76 35.17
CA ALA A 432 -0.69 19.49 36.53
C ALA A 432 -0.43 18.01 36.87
N ASP A 433 -0.85 17.09 35.99
CA ASP A 433 -0.84 15.64 36.29
C ASP A 433 0.15 14.88 35.39
N TYR A 434 0.52 15.47 34.25
CA TYR A 434 1.55 14.93 33.35
C TYR A 434 2.25 16.04 32.56
N VAL A 435 3.50 15.80 32.17
CA VAL A 435 4.25 16.73 31.30
C VAL A 435 3.89 16.47 29.84
N THR A 436 3.51 17.51 29.11
CA THR A 436 3.19 17.37 27.68
C THR A 436 4.44 17.04 26.87
N GLN A 437 4.34 16.01 26.03
CA GLN A 437 5.47 15.52 25.25
C GLN A 437 5.06 15.13 23.84
N SER A 438 5.95 15.44 22.89
CA SER A 438 5.92 14.89 21.54
C SER A 438 7.33 14.56 21.08
N GLY A 439 7.44 13.60 20.18
CA GLY A 439 8.74 13.15 19.68
C GLY A 439 8.62 12.18 18.52
N THR A 440 9.77 11.66 18.10
CA THR A 440 9.86 10.69 17.01
C THR A 440 10.60 9.45 17.51
N ILE A 441 9.97 8.29 17.37
CA ILE A 441 10.57 6.98 17.62
C ILE A 441 11.20 6.52 16.31
N THR A 442 12.42 5.96 16.37
CA THR A 442 13.11 5.38 15.21
C THR A 442 13.32 3.90 15.46
N PHE A 443 12.80 3.07 14.56
CA PHE A 443 13.13 1.64 14.48
C PHE A 443 14.25 1.47 13.46
N GLN A 444 15.35 0.85 13.88
CA GLN A 444 16.40 0.41 12.96
C GLN A 444 15.91 -0.76 12.09
N ASP A 445 16.68 -1.06 11.04
CA ASP A 445 16.46 -2.27 10.24
C ASP A 445 16.51 -3.53 11.14
N GLY A 446 15.47 -4.36 11.06
CA GLY A 446 15.29 -5.55 11.90
C GLY A 446 14.77 -5.29 13.32
N GLU A 447 14.60 -4.03 13.75
CA GLU A 447 14.07 -3.71 15.08
C GLU A 447 12.54 -3.82 15.09
N THR A 448 12.00 -4.59 16.06
CA THR A 448 10.58 -4.91 16.15
C THR A 448 9.86 -4.27 17.33
N GLU A 449 10.57 -3.63 18.24
CA GLU A 449 10.02 -3.03 19.46
C GLU A 449 10.82 -1.78 19.82
N ALA A 450 10.15 -0.73 20.25
CA ALA A 450 10.77 0.46 20.81
C ALA A 450 9.97 0.97 22.01
N THR A 451 10.66 1.56 22.99
CA THR A 451 10.05 2.11 24.20
C THR A 451 10.39 3.59 24.36
N PHE A 452 9.47 4.34 24.95
CA PHE A 452 9.70 5.72 25.38
C PHE A 452 8.99 5.97 26.72
N SER A 453 9.47 6.95 27.46
CA SER A 453 8.90 7.34 28.76
C SER A 453 8.25 8.70 28.71
N LEU A 454 7.23 8.86 29.58
CA LEU A 454 6.54 10.10 29.87
C LEU A 454 6.59 10.35 31.38
N GLU A 455 6.65 11.62 31.78
CA GLU A 455 6.68 12.05 33.18
C GLU A 455 5.25 12.23 33.72
N ILE A 456 4.99 11.60 34.87
CA ILE A 456 3.76 11.76 35.65
C ILE A 456 4.10 12.69 36.81
N ILE A 457 3.26 13.71 37.01
CA ILE A 457 3.44 14.70 38.06
C ILE A 457 2.61 14.22 39.24
N ASN A 458 3.27 14.11 40.41
CA ASN A 458 2.61 13.82 41.67
C ASN A 458 2.41 15.10 42.46
N ASP A 459 1.25 15.27 43.07
CA ASP A 459 1.02 16.37 44.00
C ASP A 459 0.60 15.93 45.42
N GLU A 460 -0.26 16.69 46.11
CA GLU A 460 -0.78 16.37 47.45
C GLU A 460 -2.32 16.52 47.50
N LEU A 461 -2.98 16.65 46.35
CA LEU A 461 -4.41 16.84 46.19
C LEU A 461 -5.05 15.47 45.93
N GLY A 462 -5.96 15.05 46.81
CA GLY A 462 -6.76 13.85 46.55
C GLY A 462 -7.74 14.09 45.41
N GLU A 463 -7.45 13.50 44.25
CA GLU A 463 -8.23 13.62 43.01
C GLU A 463 -9.03 12.32 42.73
N ASN A 464 -9.66 12.20 41.56
CA ASN A 464 -10.17 10.91 41.10
C ASN A 464 -9.15 10.32 40.11
N ALA A 465 -9.31 9.06 39.70
CA ALA A 465 -8.52 8.54 38.60
C ALA A 465 -8.72 9.39 37.32
N GLU A 466 -7.63 9.83 36.73
CA GLU A 466 -7.63 10.69 35.55
C GLU A 466 -6.85 10.06 34.40
N ALA A 467 -7.06 10.55 33.17
CA ALA A 467 -6.47 9.94 32.00
C ALA A 467 -5.96 10.98 31.00
N PHE A 468 -4.92 10.60 30.26
CA PHE A 468 -4.48 11.27 29.04
C PHE A 468 -4.16 10.24 27.95
N ALA A 469 -4.19 10.69 26.70
CA ALA A 469 -3.94 9.85 25.53
C ALA A 469 -2.57 10.11 24.92
N ILE A 470 -2.04 9.11 24.23
CA ILE A 470 -0.89 9.26 23.35
C ILE A 470 -1.29 8.76 21.97
N THR A 471 -0.98 9.55 20.93
CA THR A 471 -1.29 9.20 19.55
C THR A 471 -0.02 9.02 18.72
N LEU A 472 -0.04 8.07 17.79
CA LEU A 472 1.01 7.83 16.79
C LEU A 472 0.62 8.42 15.44
N SER A 473 1.56 9.03 14.74
CA SER A 473 1.33 9.64 13.43
C SER A 473 2.59 9.66 12.55
N ASN A 474 2.42 10.05 11.28
CA ASN A 474 3.51 10.25 10.32
C ASN A 474 4.53 9.09 10.22
N PRO A 475 4.11 7.83 9.99
CA PRO A 475 5.06 6.75 9.78
C PRO A 475 5.89 7.03 8.51
N THR A 476 7.17 6.66 8.53
CA THR A 476 8.04 6.70 7.35
C THR A 476 8.40 5.30 6.86
N GLY A 477 9.11 5.21 5.73
CA GLY A 477 9.56 3.94 5.15
C GLY A 477 8.44 3.02 4.69
N ASP A 478 7.24 3.58 4.45
CA ASP A 478 6.01 2.87 4.07
C ASP A 478 5.46 1.94 5.15
N ALA A 479 5.90 2.11 6.41
CA ALA A 479 5.29 1.40 7.53
C ALA A 479 3.81 1.78 7.67
N ALA A 480 2.96 0.78 7.87
CA ALA A 480 1.55 1.01 8.15
C ALA A 480 1.36 1.44 9.61
N LEU A 481 0.24 2.11 9.89
CA LEU A 481 -0.23 2.32 11.25
C LEU A 481 -1.25 1.24 11.61
N GLY A 482 -1.17 0.73 12.83
CA GLY A 482 -2.18 -0.15 13.41
C GLY A 482 -2.84 0.49 14.62
N LEU A 483 -2.60 -0.03 15.83
CA LEU A 483 -3.06 0.60 17.07
C LEU A 483 -2.32 1.93 17.28
N THR A 484 -2.94 3.02 16.85
CA THR A 484 -2.34 4.37 16.82
C THR A 484 -2.52 5.14 18.10
N SER A 485 -3.19 4.61 19.11
CA SER A 485 -3.42 5.33 20.36
C SER A 485 -3.40 4.40 21.55
N THR A 486 -2.91 4.92 22.67
CA THR A 486 -2.95 4.28 23.98
C THR A 486 -3.33 5.33 25.03
N ILE A 487 -3.98 4.89 26.10
CA ILE A 487 -4.40 5.74 27.21
C ILE A 487 -3.56 5.42 28.43
N VAL A 488 -3.07 6.45 29.09
CA VAL A 488 -2.48 6.34 30.43
C VAL A 488 -3.50 6.83 31.44
N ILE A 489 -3.80 5.98 32.42
CA ILE A 489 -4.64 6.25 33.58
C ILE A 489 -3.71 6.52 34.75
N ILE A 490 -3.89 7.66 35.39
CA ILE A 490 -3.19 8.06 36.61
C ILE A 490 -4.13 7.75 37.77
N GLU A 491 -3.74 6.77 38.58
CA GLU A 491 -4.46 6.35 39.79
C GLU A 491 -4.02 7.21 40.97
N GLU A 492 -5.01 7.65 41.75
CA GLU A 492 -4.83 8.47 42.95
C GLU A 492 -4.06 7.75 44.06
N ASN A 493 -3.21 8.48 44.80
CA ASN A 493 -2.43 7.90 45.90
C ASN A 493 -2.42 8.72 47.21
N ASP A 494 -3.12 9.85 47.26
CA ASP A 494 -3.14 10.84 48.35
C ASP A 494 -4.36 10.75 49.29
N GLY A 495 -5.20 9.72 49.15
CA GLY A 495 -6.37 9.47 50.01
C GLY A 495 -7.63 10.28 49.67
N GLY A 496 -7.75 10.76 48.43
CA GLY A 496 -8.98 11.19 47.78
C GLY A 496 -10.06 10.11 47.97
N SER A 497 -11.15 10.48 48.64
CA SER A 497 -12.17 9.50 48.97
C SER A 497 -12.96 9.10 47.72
N ASP A 498 -12.63 7.94 47.15
CA ASP A 498 -13.44 7.18 46.17
C ASP A 498 -14.81 6.72 46.74
N VAL A 499 -15.07 7.05 48.00
CA VAL A 499 -16.38 6.89 48.62
C VAL A 499 -17.28 7.97 48.04
N ALA A 500 -18.19 7.57 47.15
CA ALA A 500 -19.30 8.40 46.73
C ALA A 500 -19.91 9.07 47.97
N PRO A 501 -20.09 10.41 47.97
CA PRO A 501 -20.66 11.07 49.14
C PRO A 501 -22.00 10.41 49.45
N SER A 502 -22.38 10.31 50.73
CA SER A 502 -23.53 9.50 51.19
C SER A 502 -24.91 9.93 50.62
N ASN A 503 -24.91 10.87 49.67
CA ASN A 503 -26.03 11.44 48.93
C ASN A 503 -25.91 11.27 47.40
N ALA A 504 -24.97 10.46 46.88
CA ALA A 504 -24.88 10.14 45.46
C ALA A 504 -26.06 9.28 45.00
N ALA A 505 -26.63 9.60 43.83
CA ALA A 505 -27.67 8.81 43.17
C ALA A 505 -27.00 7.87 42.15
N LEU A 506 -26.56 6.70 42.63
CA LEU A 506 -25.89 5.68 41.82
C LEU A 506 -26.90 4.78 41.09
N PRO A 507 -26.53 4.17 39.95
CA PRO A 507 -27.30 3.07 39.35
C PRO A 507 -27.29 1.81 40.23
N ASP A 508 -28.16 0.86 39.91
CA ASP A 508 -28.14 -0.53 40.40
C ASP A 508 -28.53 -1.40 39.21
N LEU A 509 -27.52 -1.95 38.54
CA LEU A 509 -27.61 -2.74 37.34
C LEU A 509 -27.92 -4.18 37.72
N ARG A 510 -29.04 -4.66 37.19
CA ARG A 510 -29.50 -6.01 37.44
C ARG A 510 -29.72 -6.74 36.13
N PRO A 511 -28.95 -7.80 35.82
CA PRO A 511 -29.32 -8.69 34.74
C PRO A 511 -30.64 -9.40 35.08
N MET A 512 -31.49 -9.56 34.08
CA MET A 512 -32.86 -10.05 34.24
C MET A 512 -33.09 -11.38 33.50
N ILE A 513 -32.11 -12.28 33.53
CA ILE A 513 -32.20 -13.55 32.79
C ILE A 513 -33.22 -14.51 33.41
N SER A 514 -33.36 -14.53 34.73
CA SER A 514 -34.35 -15.35 35.44
C SER A 514 -35.80 -14.96 35.13
N ALA A 515 -36.02 -13.73 34.65
CA ALA A 515 -37.30 -13.22 34.22
C ALA A 515 -37.58 -13.45 32.71
N SER A 516 -36.60 -13.97 31.96
CA SER A 516 -36.70 -14.30 30.54
C SER A 516 -36.73 -15.82 30.36
N SER A 517 -37.64 -16.32 29.52
CA SER A 517 -37.60 -17.70 29.03
C SER A 517 -37.30 -17.76 27.54
N ASP A 518 -36.72 -16.68 26.99
CA ASP A 518 -36.55 -16.50 25.56
C ASP A 518 -35.14 -16.93 25.11
N TYR A 519 -34.99 -18.24 24.92
CA TYR A 519 -33.82 -18.84 24.31
C TYR A 519 -34.22 -19.87 23.25
N THR A 520 -33.31 -20.19 22.33
CA THR A 520 -33.53 -21.21 21.30
C THR A 520 -32.20 -21.84 20.86
N ILE A 521 -32.31 -22.99 20.20
CA ILE A 521 -31.17 -23.70 19.60
C ILE A 521 -31.20 -23.46 18.09
N ASP A 522 -30.11 -22.93 17.57
CA ASP A 522 -29.92 -22.66 16.14
C ASP A 522 -28.77 -23.52 15.61
N THR A 523 -29.06 -24.35 14.61
CA THR A 523 -28.08 -25.19 13.91
C THR A 523 -27.91 -24.78 12.45
N THR A 524 -28.44 -23.61 12.07
CA THR A 524 -28.61 -23.19 10.68
C THR A 524 -27.75 -21.98 10.31
N GLU A 525 -27.44 -21.10 11.27
CA GLU A 525 -26.62 -19.91 11.00
C GLU A 525 -25.18 -20.25 10.58
N ILE A 526 -24.54 -21.17 11.32
CA ILE A 526 -23.15 -21.58 11.07
C ILE A 526 -23.12 -23.10 10.86
N PRO A 527 -22.77 -23.58 9.65
CA PRO A 527 -22.67 -25.01 9.37
C PRO A 527 -21.75 -25.72 10.35
N GLY A 528 -22.23 -26.82 10.93
CA GLY A 528 -21.47 -27.63 11.90
C GLY A 528 -21.48 -27.10 13.33
N GLN A 529 -22.07 -25.93 13.61
CA GLN A 529 -22.21 -25.41 14.97
C GLN A 529 -23.66 -25.51 15.48
N THR A 530 -23.80 -25.71 16.79
CA THR A 530 -25.05 -25.56 17.52
C THR A 530 -24.96 -24.37 18.46
N LEU A 531 -25.78 -23.36 18.20
CA LEU A 531 -25.75 -22.08 18.90
C LEU A 531 -26.95 -21.96 19.84
N LEU A 532 -26.69 -21.70 21.13
CA LEU A 532 -27.71 -21.32 22.10
C LEU A 532 -27.94 -19.81 21.98
N ARG A 533 -28.99 -19.42 21.27
CA ARG A 533 -29.42 -18.02 21.13
C ARG A 533 -30.28 -17.61 22.31
N LEU A 534 -30.07 -16.41 22.85
CA LEU A 534 -30.77 -15.91 24.04
C LEU A 534 -31.05 -14.40 23.97
N SER A 535 -32.22 -14.00 24.46
CA SER A 535 -32.54 -12.58 24.66
C SER A 535 -32.11 -12.17 26.08
N THR A 536 -31.42 -11.05 26.20
CA THR A 536 -30.85 -10.56 27.47
C THR A 536 -31.38 -9.17 27.79
N ALA A 537 -31.52 -8.88 29.08
CA ALA A 537 -31.91 -7.57 29.56
C ALA A 537 -31.12 -7.20 30.81
N VAL A 538 -30.63 -5.96 30.86
CA VAL A 538 -30.00 -5.36 32.05
C VAL A 538 -30.82 -4.15 32.44
N ALA A 539 -31.37 -4.16 33.65
CA ALA A 539 -32.23 -3.11 34.17
C ALA A 539 -31.48 -2.23 35.17
N ASN A 540 -31.73 -0.92 35.16
CA ASN A 540 -31.30 -0.04 36.24
C ASN A 540 -32.43 0.08 37.28
N ILE A 541 -32.24 -0.50 38.46
CA ILE A 541 -33.18 -0.49 39.59
C ILE A 541 -32.76 0.48 40.71
N GLY A 542 -31.70 1.25 40.46
CA GLY A 542 -31.04 2.08 41.46
C GLY A 542 -31.70 3.44 41.65
N PRO A 543 -31.20 4.23 42.62
CA PRO A 543 -31.69 5.58 42.88
C PRO A 543 -31.27 6.63 41.83
N GLY A 544 -30.31 6.35 40.94
CA GLY A 544 -29.89 7.26 39.88
C GLY A 544 -29.55 6.59 38.54
N PRO A 545 -29.36 7.37 37.46
CA PRO A 545 -29.13 6.85 36.13
C PRO A 545 -27.71 6.28 35.98
N LEU A 546 -27.55 5.31 35.08
CA LEU A 546 -26.26 5.03 34.47
C LEU A 546 -26.08 6.00 33.30
N GLU A 547 -25.06 6.85 33.36
CA GLU A 547 -24.73 7.80 32.29
C GLU A 547 -23.23 7.71 31.98
N LEU A 548 -22.89 7.25 30.78
CA LEU A 548 -21.53 7.01 30.32
C LEU A 548 -21.16 8.01 29.20
N TRP A 549 -20.05 8.72 29.37
CA TRP A 549 -19.55 9.76 28.49
C TRP A 549 -18.27 9.32 27.80
N GLY A 550 -18.38 8.99 26.52
CA GLY A 550 -17.25 8.83 25.62
C GLY A 550 -16.59 10.19 25.36
N THR A 551 -15.27 10.20 25.44
CA THR A 551 -14.45 11.39 25.17
C THR A 551 -14.06 11.47 23.69
N ALA A 552 -12.89 12.02 23.37
CA ALA A 552 -12.40 12.07 22.00
C ALA A 552 -12.20 10.66 21.43
N THR A 553 -12.50 10.47 20.13
CA THR A 553 -12.25 9.21 19.43
C THR A 553 -10.80 9.08 19.02
N PHE A 554 -10.19 7.96 19.41
CA PHE A 554 -8.82 7.58 19.07
C PHE A 554 -8.84 6.26 18.29
N GLY A 555 -8.78 6.34 16.96
CA GLY A 555 -8.99 5.17 16.10
C GLY A 555 -10.43 4.66 16.17
N THR A 556 -10.63 3.42 16.60
CA THR A 556 -11.96 2.82 16.86
C THR A 556 -12.42 2.97 18.30
N TYR A 557 -11.64 3.60 19.18
CA TYR A 557 -11.83 3.55 20.63
C TYR A 557 -12.12 4.94 21.24
N GLN A 558 -12.84 5.00 22.36
CA GLN A 558 -13.00 6.18 23.23
C GLN A 558 -12.90 5.80 24.71
N PRO A 559 -12.14 6.56 25.54
CA PRO A 559 -12.26 6.49 26.98
C PRO A 559 -13.66 6.93 27.42
N VAL A 560 -14.22 6.23 28.42
CA VAL A 560 -15.56 6.43 28.92
C VAL A 560 -15.55 6.76 30.40
N PHE A 561 -16.23 7.85 30.75
CA PHE A 561 -16.44 8.25 32.14
C PHE A 561 -17.91 8.05 32.53
N GLN A 562 -18.15 7.42 33.68
CA GLN A 562 -19.45 7.43 34.33
C GLN A 562 -19.68 8.78 35.00
N ARG A 563 -20.78 9.43 34.66
CA ARG A 563 -21.25 10.63 35.34
C ARG A 563 -22.14 10.26 36.52
N ILE A 564 -21.71 10.63 37.72
CA ILE A 564 -22.39 10.34 38.98
C ILE A 564 -23.00 11.62 39.54
N TYR A 565 -24.32 11.64 39.65
CA TYR A 565 -25.08 12.78 40.14
C TYR A 565 -25.26 12.74 41.66
N ASN A 566 -25.19 13.92 42.28
CA ASN A 566 -25.60 14.15 43.66
C ASN A 566 -27.06 14.61 43.72
N GLN A 567 -27.71 14.46 44.89
CA GLN A 567 -29.10 14.91 45.10
C GLN A 567 -29.34 16.42 44.90
N ASP A 568 -28.29 17.24 44.91
CA ASP A 568 -28.34 18.68 44.64
C ASP A 568 -28.13 19.04 43.16
N ALA A 569 -28.12 18.04 42.27
CA ALA A 569 -27.88 18.14 40.84
C ALA A 569 -26.45 18.53 40.42
N THR A 570 -25.49 18.57 41.35
CA THR A 570 -24.06 18.54 40.99
C THR A 570 -23.67 17.14 40.53
N PHE A 571 -22.56 17.00 39.79
CA PHE A 571 -22.06 15.71 39.35
C PHE A 571 -20.53 15.64 39.45
N ARG A 572 -20.01 14.40 39.46
CA ARG A 572 -18.60 14.10 39.19
C ARG A 572 -18.52 13.04 38.09
N ASP A 573 -17.41 13.01 37.38
CA ASP A 573 -17.14 12.00 36.35
C ASP A 573 -16.05 11.06 36.90
N GLN A 574 -16.23 9.75 36.71
CA GLN A 574 -15.30 8.70 37.13
C GLN A 574 -14.97 7.83 35.92
N LEU A 575 -13.72 7.45 35.72
CA LEU A 575 -13.36 6.55 34.63
C LEU A 575 -14.08 5.20 34.80
N ALA A 576 -14.81 4.77 33.77
CA ALA A 576 -15.61 3.55 33.79
C ALA A 576 -15.18 2.52 32.74
N GLY A 577 -14.40 2.92 31.73
CA GLY A 577 -13.88 1.98 30.74
C GLY A 577 -13.81 2.60 29.37
N GLU A 578 -14.33 1.88 28.37
CA GLU A 578 -14.13 2.23 26.98
C GLU A 578 -15.30 1.92 26.07
N PHE A 579 -15.48 2.78 25.06
CA PHE A 579 -16.32 2.52 23.92
C PHE A 579 -15.49 2.09 22.72
N VAL A 580 -15.89 1.00 22.05
CA VAL A 580 -15.28 0.53 20.80
C VAL A 580 -16.30 0.58 19.65
N ASN A 581 -15.89 1.17 18.53
CA ASN A 581 -16.69 1.26 17.32
C ASN A 581 -16.50 -0.02 16.49
N TYR A 582 -17.56 -0.82 16.45
CA TYR A 582 -17.59 -2.00 15.61
C TYR A 582 -18.14 -1.66 14.22
N THR A 583 -17.27 -1.73 13.20
CA THR A 583 -17.59 -1.40 11.80
C THR A 583 -18.78 -2.18 11.24
N SER A 584 -19.05 -3.39 11.77
CA SER A 584 -20.20 -4.22 11.40
C SER A 584 -21.55 -3.63 11.82
N HIS A 585 -21.57 -2.82 12.89
CA HIS A 585 -22.80 -2.24 13.46
C HIS A 585 -22.87 -0.71 13.29
N GLY A 586 -21.74 -0.06 12.95
CA GLY A 586 -21.67 1.37 12.64
C GLY A 586 -21.84 2.29 13.84
N HIS A 587 -21.62 1.78 15.06
CA HIS A 587 -21.76 2.53 16.31
C HIS A 587 -20.89 1.97 17.45
N PHE A 588 -20.81 2.72 18.55
CA PHE A 588 -19.94 2.43 19.71
C PHE A 588 -20.62 1.49 20.72
N HIS A 589 -19.87 0.52 21.24
CA HIS A 589 -20.28 -0.40 22.31
C HIS A 589 -19.40 -0.18 23.54
N PHE A 590 -19.97 -0.27 24.75
CA PHE A 590 -19.22 -0.33 26.00
C PHE A 590 -18.62 -1.73 26.17
N GLU A 591 -17.30 -1.79 26.28
CA GLU A 591 -16.56 -3.05 26.35
C GLU A 591 -16.79 -3.79 27.66
N ASN A 592 -16.86 -5.13 27.56
CA ASN A 592 -17.02 -6.05 28.69
C ASN A 592 -18.19 -5.71 29.64
N PHE A 593 -19.29 -5.16 29.11
CA PHE A 593 -20.45 -4.79 29.93
C PHE A 593 -21.20 -5.99 30.52
N ALA A 594 -21.34 -7.09 29.78
CA ALA A 594 -22.06 -8.27 30.26
C ALA A 594 -21.49 -9.57 29.69
N VAL A 595 -21.27 -10.57 30.56
CA VAL A 595 -20.76 -11.89 30.17
C VAL A 595 -21.82 -12.96 30.37
N TYR A 596 -21.88 -13.90 29.43
CA TYR A 596 -22.83 -15.02 29.45
C TYR A 596 -22.08 -16.33 29.60
N ASN A 597 -22.43 -17.11 30.62
CA ASN A 597 -21.79 -18.40 30.89
C ASN A 597 -22.84 -19.50 30.99
N LEU A 598 -22.52 -20.66 30.45
CA LEU A 598 -23.21 -21.91 30.75
C LEU A 598 -22.42 -22.67 31.80
N ARG A 599 -23.06 -23.04 32.90
CA ARG A 599 -22.44 -23.72 34.04
C ARG A 599 -23.08 -25.07 34.32
N THR A 600 -22.26 -26.02 34.78
CA THR A 600 -22.77 -27.27 35.33
C THR A 600 -23.63 -27.02 36.57
N ILE A 601 -24.42 -28.01 36.97
CA ILE A 601 -25.17 -28.00 38.21
C ILE A 601 -24.46 -28.91 39.21
N GLU A 602 -24.04 -28.36 40.35
CA GLU A 602 -23.44 -29.12 41.43
C GLU A 602 -24.49 -30.03 42.12
N PRO A 603 -24.08 -31.08 42.87
CA PRO A 603 -25.01 -32.00 43.52
C PRO A 603 -26.01 -31.34 44.49
N ASP A 604 -25.68 -30.17 45.03
CA ASP A 604 -26.54 -29.38 45.91
C ASP A 604 -27.47 -28.41 45.16
N GLY A 605 -27.41 -28.40 43.82
CA GLY A 605 -28.20 -27.57 42.94
C GLY A 605 -27.60 -26.20 42.61
N THR A 606 -26.42 -25.87 43.15
CA THR A 606 -25.75 -24.59 42.90
C THR A 606 -25.00 -24.55 41.56
N PRO A 607 -24.66 -23.36 41.03
CA PRO A 607 -23.85 -23.24 39.83
C PRO A 607 -22.42 -23.79 40.02
N GLY A 608 -22.01 -24.68 39.11
CA GLY A 608 -20.69 -25.30 39.06
C GLY A 608 -19.74 -24.62 38.07
N ALA A 609 -18.86 -25.43 37.48
CA ALA A 609 -17.86 -24.98 36.50
C ALA A 609 -18.50 -24.44 35.21
N ILE A 610 -17.87 -23.43 34.61
CA ILE A 610 -18.23 -22.90 33.29
C ILE A 610 -17.84 -23.93 32.23
N VAL A 611 -18.77 -24.25 31.33
CA VAL A 611 -18.59 -25.22 30.22
C VAL A 611 -18.67 -24.58 28.84
N ALA A 612 -19.25 -23.38 28.75
CA ALA A 612 -19.26 -22.56 27.53
C ALA A 612 -19.53 -21.09 27.90
N SER A 613 -19.07 -20.16 27.07
CA SER A 613 -19.28 -18.72 27.25
C SER A 613 -19.67 -18.05 25.94
N GLY A 614 -20.45 -16.98 26.02
CA GLY A 614 -20.84 -16.18 24.86
C GLY A 614 -19.70 -15.27 24.41
N GLY A 615 -19.54 -15.12 23.08
CA GLY A 615 -18.50 -14.27 22.50
C GLY A 615 -18.84 -12.77 22.48
N LYS A 616 -20.10 -12.41 22.72
CA LYS A 616 -20.56 -11.01 22.73
C LYS A 616 -20.62 -10.49 24.16
N THR A 617 -19.65 -9.66 24.53
CA THR A 617 -19.53 -9.09 25.86
C THR A 617 -19.70 -7.57 25.90
N SER A 618 -19.67 -6.92 24.73
CA SER A 618 -19.82 -5.48 24.56
C SER A 618 -21.16 -5.10 23.96
N PHE A 619 -21.71 -3.98 24.41
CA PHE A 619 -23.07 -3.55 24.08
C PHE A 619 -23.15 -2.03 23.94
N CYS A 620 -23.94 -1.55 22.99
CA CYS A 620 -24.45 -0.19 23.07
C CYS A 620 -25.53 -0.11 24.15
N LEU A 621 -25.41 0.83 25.08
CA LEU A 621 -26.31 0.96 26.23
C LEU A 621 -27.41 1.98 25.99
N LEU A 622 -28.65 1.48 25.88
CA LEU A 622 -29.82 2.30 25.57
C LEU A 622 -31.00 2.03 26.51
N ASN A 623 -31.88 3.03 26.59
CA ASN A 623 -33.21 2.90 27.16
C ASN A 623 -34.17 2.15 26.23
N VAL A 624 -34.09 0.82 26.18
CA VAL A 624 -34.89 0.01 25.23
C VAL A 624 -36.30 -0.29 25.73
N GLN A 625 -36.50 -0.61 27.01
CA GLN A 625 -37.80 -1.02 27.54
C GLN A 625 -38.19 -0.31 28.85
N HIS A 626 -39.41 0.25 28.91
CA HIS A 626 -40.04 0.81 30.12
C HIS A 626 -41.59 0.82 30.08
N PRO A 627 -42.30 0.60 31.21
CA PRO A 627 -41.77 0.05 32.45
C PRO A 627 -41.37 -1.40 32.20
N PHE A 628 -40.25 -1.84 32.76
CA PHE A 628 -39.95 -3.26 32.73
C PHE A 628 -40.97 -3.97 33.64
N PRO A 629 -41.72 -4.99 33.17
CA PRO A 629 -42.92 -5.53 33.86
C PRO A 629 -42.71 -6.06 35.30
N GLN A 630 -41.44 -6.22 35.72
CA GLN A 630 -41.02 -6.73 37.02
C GLN A 630 -40.59 -5.62 38.01
N LEU A 631 -40.66 -4.33 37.65
CA LEU A 631 -40.23 -3.21 38.50
C LEU A 631 -41.43 -2.44 39.08
N THR A 632 -41.43 -2.24 40.41
CA THR A 632 -42.45 -1.49 41.14
C THR A 632 -41.96 -0.11 41.55
N ALA A 633 -41.60 0.77 40.61
CA ALA A 633 -41.50 2.19 40.91
C ALA A 633 -41.64 3.00 39.63
N ALA A 634 -42.59 3.94 39.63
CA ALA A 634 -42.60 5.03 38.66
C ALA A 634 -41.61 6.10 39.14
N ALA A 635 -40.42 6.16 38.55
CA ALA A 635 -39.56 7.32 38.68
C ALA A 635 -40.03 8.43 37.71
N PRO A 636 -39.84 9.72 38.05
CA PRO A 636 -40.23 10.81 37.16
C PRO A 636 -39.32 10.82 35.93
N ILE A 637 -39.94 10.92 34.76
CA ILE A 637 -39.29 11.15 33.47
C ILE A 637 -38.35 12.35 33.61
N ALA A 638 -37.04 12.16 33.44
CA ALA A 638 -36.07 13.25 33.44
C ALA A 638 -35.32 13.34 32.11
N ASP A 639 -35.97 14.12 31.24
CA ASP A 639 -35.38 14.96 30.20
C ASP A 639 -34.69 14.23 29.05
N GLY A 640 -35.41 14.04 27.93
CA GLY A 640 -34.93 14.34 26.58
C GLY A 640 -33.58 13.79 26.09
N ARG A 641 -32.90 12.90 26.82
CA ARG A 641 -31.53 12.44 26.60
C ARG A 641 -31.44 11.17 25.75
N GLY A 642 -32.53 10.80 25.09
CA GLY A 642 -32.61 9.70 24.14
C GLY A 642 -32.32 10.17 22.72
N GLY A 643 -31.07 10.50 22.42
CA GLY A 643 -30.59 10.25 21.06
C GLY A 643 -30.49 8.74 20.91
N LEU A 644 -31.35 8.12 20.09
CA LEU A 644 -31.34 6.68 19.79
C LEU A 644 -30.08 6.22 19.03
N ASP A 645 -29.08 7.08 18.93
CA ASP A 645 -27.86 6.87 18.20
C ASP A 645 -26.80 6.54 19.25
N CYS A 646 -26.40 5.27 19.31
CA CYS A 646 -25.28 4.71 20.07
C CYS A 646 -23.97 5.50 19.86
N GLY A 647 -23.92 6.71 20.40
CA GLY A 647 -22.91 7.72 20.15
C GLY A 647 -22.02 7.92 21.38
N PHE A 648 -21.58 9.16 21.58
CA PHE A 648 -20.65 9.55 22.64
C PHE A 648 -21.27 9.56 24.05
N ILE A 649 -22.60 9.44 24.17
CA ILE A 649 -23.28 9.35 25.47
C ILE A 649 -24.21 8.14 25.42
N GLN A 650 -24.04 7.21 26.35
CA GLN A 650 -24.83 5.99 26.46
C GLN A 650 -25.25 5.78 27.91
N GLY A 651 -26.25 4.94 28.17
CA GLY A 651 -26.73 4.77 29.54
C GLY A 651 -28.07 4.08 29.68
N ILE A 652 -28.44 3.85 30.93
CA ILE A 652 -29.70 3.20 31.33
C ILE A 652 -30.33 4.03 32.45
N ASP A 653 -31.47 4.64 32.15
CA ASP A 653 -32.24 5.43 33.12
C ASP A 653 -32.89 4.55 34.19
N VAL A 654 -33.17 5.15 35.34
CA VAL A 654 -33.86 4.47 36.44
C VAL A 654 -35.20 3.90 35.97
N GLY A 655 -35.38 2.59 36.16
CA GLY A 655 -36.57 1.85 35.78
C GLY A 655 -36.61 1.37 34.33
N TYR A 656 -35.61 1.71 33.52
CA TYR A 656 -35.44 1.20 32.16
C TYR A 656 -34.56 -0.06 32.16
N ALA A 657 -34.70 -0.84 31.10
CA ALA A 657 -33.77 -1.91 30.77
C ALA A 657 -33.26 -1.75 29.34
N ASP A 658 -31.99 -2.05 29.16
CA ASP A 658 -31.40 -2.29 27.85
C ASP A 658 -31.62 -3.76 27.47
N VAL A 659 -32.12 -4.00 26.27
CA VAL A 659 -32.61 -5.33 25.85
C VAL A 659 -32.01 -5.69 24.50
N TYR A 660 -31.29 -6.82 24.48
CA TYR A 660 -30.73 -7.41 23.28
C TYR A 660 -31.47 -8.70 22.95
N ALA A 661 -32.19 -8.69 21.83
CA ALA A 661 -32.97 -9.84 21.39
C ALA A 661 -32.09 -10.93 20.76
N ARG A 662 -32.51 -12.19 20.95
CA ARG A 662 -31.78 -13.40 20.51
C ARG A 662 -31.50 -13.50 19.01
N ASP A 663 -32.23 -12.76 18.19
CA ASP A 663 -32.10 -12.72 16.73
C ASP A 663 -31.01 -11.76 16.25
N LEU A 664 -30.45 -10.95 17.15
CA LEU A 664 -29.31 -10.08 16.81
C LEU A 664 -28.06 -10.92 16.46
N PRO A 665 -27.19 -10.40 15.57
CA PRO A 665 -25.92 -11.03 15.26
C PRO A 665 -25.09 -11.28 16.51
N ASN A 666 -24.42 -12.43 16.56
CA ASN A 666 -23.54 -12.87 17.65
C ASN A 666 -24.20 -13.01 19.04
N GLN A 667 -25.54 -12.90 19.13
CA GLN A 667 -26.28 -13.04 20.39
C GLN A 667 -26.51 -14.51 20.75
N TRP A 668 -25.41 -15.26 20.95
CA TRP A 668 -25.43 -16.69 21.21
C TRP A 668 -24.22 -17.18 22.02
N ILE A 669 -24.34 -18.38 22.58
CA ILE A 669 -23.25 -19.19 23.14
C ILE A 669 -23.06 -20.42 22.24
N ASP A 670 -21.84 -20.68 21.79
CA ASP A 670 -21.56 -21.94 21.07
C ASP A 670 -21.59 -23.10 22.07
N VAL A 671 -22.51 -24.04 21.83
CA VAL A 671 -22.75 -25.21 22.68
C VAL A 671 -22.54 -26.51 21.90
N SER A 672 -21.82 -26.46 20.78
CA SER A 672 -21.55 -27.62 19.92
C SER A 672 -20.92 -28.77 20.70
N SER A 673 -19.88 -28.48 21.49
CA SER A 673 -19.15 -29.44 22.32
C SER A 673 -19.82 -29.75 23.67
N VAL A 674 -20.82 -28.96 24.09
CA VAL A 674 -21.48 -29.13 25.39
C VAL A 674 -22.49 -30.29 25.32
N PRO A 675 -22.43 -31.31 26.19
CA PRO A 675 -23.40 -32.42 26.16
C PRO A 675 -24.85 -31.97 26.43
N ASN A 676 -25.85 -32.69 25.91
CA ASN A 676 -27.24 -32.47 26.31
C ASN A 676 -27.42 -32.71 27.82
N GLY A 677 -28.19 -31.87 28.50
CA GLY A 677 -28.34 -31.93 29.96
C GLY A 677 -28.92 -30.66 30.57
N ASP A 678 -29.03 -30.63 31.90
CA ASP A 678 -29.47 -29.46 32.66
C ASP A 678 -28.26 -28.60 33.05
N TYR A 679 -28.41 -27.28 32.86
CA TYR A 679 -27.36 -26.29 33.12
C TYR A 679 -27.93 -25.04 33.78
N TRP A 680 -27.03 -24.26 34.40
CA TRP A 680 -27.29 -22.88 34.76
C TRP A 680 -26.79 -21.96 33.66
N LEU A 681 -27.68 -21.14 33.10
CA LEU A 681 -27.33 -19.99 32.30
C LEU A 681 -27.12 -18.80 33.24
N GLU A 682 -25.90 -18.30 33.31
CA GLU A 682 -25.46 -17.18 34.12
C GLU A 682 -25.28 -15.95 33.24
N ILE A 683 -25.78 -14.80 33.71
CA ILE A 683 -25.41 -13.50 33.17
C ILE A 683 -24.81 -12.68 34.30
N THR A 684 -23.62 -12.13 34.06
CA THR A 684 -22.99 -11.16 34.96
C THR A 684 -22.81 -9.84 34.21
N THR A 685 -23.40 -8.77 34.74
CA THR A 685 -23.22 -7.39 34.28
C THR A 685 -22.09 -6.72 35.06
N ASP A 686 -21.37 -5.81 34.43
CA ASP A 686 -20.19 -5.13 34.98
C ASP A 686 -19.24 -6.10 35.74
N PRO A 687 -18.76 -7.16 35.06
CA PRO A 687 -17.97 -8.22 35.69
C PRO A 687 -16.65 -7.73 36.28
N ASP A 688 -16.13 -6.61 35.78
CA ASP A 688 -14.88 -5.99 36.23
C ASP A 688 -15.10 -4.91 37.30
N ASN A 689 -16.36 -4.66 37.71
CA ASN A 689 -16.74 -3.65 38.70
C ASN A 689 -16.23 -2.25 38.33
N ARG A 690 -16.40 -1.85 37.06
CA ARG A 690 -15.91 -0.56 36.54
C ARG A 690 -16.97 0.54 36.61
N ILE A 691 -18.24 0.19 36.75
CA ILE A 691 -19.33 1.11 36.97
C ILE A 691 -19.57 1.16 38.47
N GLN A 692 -19.58 2.35 39.06
CA GLN A 692 -19.93 2.47 40.46
C GLN A 692 -21.44 2.36 40.65
N GLU A 693 -21.86 1.40 41.46
CA GLU A 693 -23.25 1.09 41.71
C GLU A 693 -23.64 1.27 43.18
N SER A 694 -24.94 1.42 43.44
CA SER A 694 -25.47 1.44 44.81
C SER A 694 -25.47 0.05 45.45
N ASN A 695 -25.33 -1.02 44.66
CA ASN A 695 -25.23 -2.38 45.12
C ASN A 695 -24.46 -3.26 44.12
N GLU A 696 -23.20 -3.57 44.44
CA GLU A 696 -22.34 -4.42 43.59
C GLU A 696 -22.62 -5.93 43.75
N THR A 697 -23.58 -6.32 44.61
CA THR A 697 -23.76 -7.74 45.00
C THR A 697 -24.84 -8.48 44.21
N ASN A 698 -25.55 -7.79 43.31
CA ASN A 698 -26.65 -8.36 42.51
C ASN A 698 -26.43 -8.25 41.00
N ASN A 699 -25.18 -8.09 40.60
CA ASN A 699 -24.73 -8.02 39.21
C ASN A 699 -24.77 -9.36 38.48
N THR A 700 -25.13 -10.45 39.16
CA THR A 700 -25.26 -11.79 38.56
C THR A 700 -26.66 -12.35 38.75
N ASP A 701 -27.23 -12.91 37.68
CA ASP A 701 -28.52 -13.62 37.70
C ASP A 701 -28.43 -14.96 36.95
N TYR A 702 -29.31 -15.90 37.33
CA TYR A 702 -29.26 -17.29 36.88
C TYR A 702 -30.61 -17.78 36.36
N LEU A 703 -30.58 -18.48 35.22
CA LEU A 703 -31.72 -19.21 34.66
C LEU A 703 -31.36 -20.69 34.49
N ARG A 704 -32.18 -21.59 35.04
CA ARG A 704 -32.00 -23.02 34.80
C ARG A 704 -32.56 -23.36 33.43
N ILE A 705 -31.75 -23.99 32.58
CA ILE A 705 -32.15 -24.43 31.24
C ILE A 705 -31.84 -25.91 31.05
N THR A 706 -32.57 -26.54 30.14
CA THR A 706 -32.25 -27.87 29.62
C THR A 706 -31.77 -27.72 28.20
N LEU A 707 -30.55 -28.15 27.93
CA LEU A 707 -29.94 -28.19 26.61
C LEU A 707 -30.33 -29.51 25.94
N ASP A 708 -31.22 -29.42 24.95
CA ASP A 708 -31.67 -30.55 24.13
C ASP A 708 -31.37 -30.26 22.65
N LYS A 709 -30.17 -30.61 22.21
CA LYS A 709 -29.69 -30.36 20.85
C LYS A 709 -30.04 -31.54 19.94
N PRO A 710 -30.48 -31.29 18.69
CA PRO A 710 -30.59 -32.33 17.68
C PRO A 710 -29.20 -32.89 17.30
N PRO A 711 -29.10 -34.10 16.74
CA PRO A 711 -27.86 -34.57 16.14
C PRO A 711 -27.39 -33.59 15.07
N LEU A 712 -26.09 -33.28 15.04
CA LEU A 712 -25.47 -32.56 13.93
C LEU A 712 -25.45 -33.50 12.72
N ASP A 713 -26.04 -33.06 11.60
CA ASP A 713 -26.06 -33.77 10.32
C ASP A 713 -24.73 -33.63 9.57
#